data_AF-A0A933TFQ5-F1
#
_entry.id   AF-A0A933TFQ5-F1
#
_cell.length_a   1.000
_cell.length_b   1.000
_cell.length_c   1.000
_cell.angle_alpha   90.00
_cell.angle_beta   90.00
_cell.angle_gamma   90.00
#
_symmetry.space_group_name_H-M   'P 1'
#
loop_
_entity.id
_entity.type
_entity.pdbx_description
1 polymer ?
#
loop_
_entity_poly.entity_id
_entity_poly.type
_entity_poly.pdbx_seq_one_letter_code
_entity_poly.pdbx_strand_id
1 'polypeptide(L)'
;MLLLAARLQAATIPGGDYADADLTPANGDTLSGTFTNVRLFSIGAGVTAYVAPGAPLAVYAATASIRGTLDGSGRGQSGGNGGPAGTAGLSGFDGDPAGAGGGSGGAAAKGGGGAGAAAAGGTGAGVGGGAGGAGYGSTGTITVPLSADDAFMGSGGGGGGGGAALTGGSGGTGGASVYIEAASMTVTGSILVAGSTASAVTDTAVGVHPAAGGGGGGGTVLLRVTGQLGLHPGSAVSANGGPGGDAVATLGGTLDPGGGGAGGRIKVFYRTSDLFAAILSTAGGTAGRAISGAMDAGGASQAGSVGRSSFGVVAAAPAGFAASAVHVTSISWVWTPAADFGDGPTTSYYRVFPATVTAPYPGPESAPLLAGTTVINLTPNTTYYRFVTAFTDWGDSAPSNAVSTHTLANVPAAAAAAFTGMAAASLTLNWTAGNPQNPSYTVYQVDRALDAGFASGLLTSYVAALSSSPAALTPNTTYHFQVRAVNADQVPSPYAAALATATLAAQPAGAGFGTVYVTSAAFQWSAAANPPDTLYEAQVSSDNFFSLTAASSTLATSATFFSLTPGTQYFFKVRAVNRNLVPTDYTASVSTRSGNLSDTSQPSAPGTPASDRRFSYDGAVVFSWPAASSPVGILDYNLIVGSTPGGNDKLDIGTATLASAVTALSSGQTYYARVRARSNAGVYSEFSGVSAGVPVFIPSQSAAIPKPYNWPNPFDPAQGPTQIGVYLNEPATVVLRVYTLTGALVREISQYVGGTGNQVVAWDGNNSAGSRVPPGGYIIKIEKRYSGSTEVQKLKVALLY
;
A
#
# COMPACT_ATOMS: atom_id res chain seq x y z
N MET A 1 26.56 -46.95 26.68
CA MET A 1 27.71 -47.73 26.19
C MET A 1 27.45 -48.04 24.72
N LEU A 2 27.86 -47.15 23.82
CA LEU A 2 27.75 -47.32 22.36
C LEU A 2 29.19 -47.38 21.82
N LEU A 3 29.46 -48.41 21.03
CA LEU A 3 30.79 -48.84 20.57
C LEU A 3 31.56 -47.71 19.86
N LEU A 4 32.73 -47.37 20.40
CA LEU A 4 33.76 -46.57 19.72
C LEU A 4 34.44 -47.48 18.68
N ALA A 5 34.04 -47.40 17.41
CA ALA A 5 34.82 -48.00 16.34
C ALA A 5 36.06 -47.14 16.10
N ALA A 6 37.23 -47.61 16.55
CA ALA A 6 38.51 -47.01 16.21
C ALA A 6 38.70 -47.08 14.69
N ARG A 7 38.79 -45.92 14.02
CA ARG A 7 39.20 -45.86 12.61
C ARG A 7 40.67 -46.26 12.55
N LEU A 8 40.96 -47.40 11.92
CA LEU A 8 42.30 -47.99 11.85
C LEU A 8 43.11 -47.56 10.61
N GLN A 9 42.58 -46.70 9.75
CA GLN A 9 43.20 -46.36 8.47
C GLN A 9 43.21 -44.85 8.24
N ALA A 10 44.40 -44.33 7.90
CA ALA A 10 44.62 -42.94 7.53
C ALA A 10 43.69 -42.55 6.37
N ALA A 11 42.94 -41.45 6.55
CA ALA A 11 41.99 -40.94 5.58
C ALA A 11 42.41 -39.56 5.06
N THR A 12 42.07 -39.27 3.80
CA THR A 12 42.09 -37.89 3.30
C THR A 12 40.78 -37.21 3.66
N ILE A 13 40.85 -36.15 4.45
CA ILE A 13 39.70 -35.34 4.86
C ILE A 13 39.65 -34.12 3.94
N PRO A 14 38.65 -34.03 3.06
CA PRO A 14 38.46 -32.85 2.22
C PRO A 14 37.86 -31.69 3.04
N GLY A 15 38.17 -30.48 2.61
CA GLY A 15 37.56 -29.25 3.10
C GLY A 15 36.06 -29.17 2.80
N GLY A 16 35.39 -28.28 3.50
CA GLY A 16 33.95 -28.05 3.43
C GLY A 16 33.44 -27.25 4.63
N ASP A 17 32.13 -27.04 4.67
CA ASP A 17 31.42 -26.45 5.79
C ASP A 17 31.14 -27.51 6.88
N TYR A 18 31.58 -27.25 8.11
CA TYR A 18 31.44 -28.16 9.25
C TYR A 18 30.23 -27.83 10.14
N ALA A 19 29.49 -26.74 9.91
CA ALA A 19 28.28 -26.39 10.64
C ALA A 19 28.40 -26.55 12.18
N ASP A 20 29.48 -25.99 12.76
CA ASP A 20 29.85 -26.06 14.18
C ASP A 20 30.21 -27.46 14.72
N ALA A 21 30.58 -28.39 13.82
CA ALA A 21 31.18 -29.67 14.19
C ALA A 21 32.69 -29.56 14.48
N ASP A 22 33.24 -30.59 15.13
CA ASP A 22 34.67 -30.68 15.45
C ASP A 22 35.46 -31.32 14.30
N LEU A 23 36.58 -30.71 13.93
CA LEU A 23 37.60 -31.30 13.08
C LEU A 23 38.68 -31.91 13.98
N THR A 24 38.64 -33.24 14.13
CA THR A 24 39.56 -34.01 14.98
C THR A 24 40.28 -35.09 14.16
N PRO A 25 41.34 -34.72 13.41
CA PRO A 25 42.05 -35.67 12.58
C PRO A 25 42.71 -36.77 13.43
N ALA A 26 42.63 -38.01 12.96
CA ALA A 26 43.33 -39.13 13.57
C ALA A 26 44.79 -39.19 13.09
N ASN A 27 45.59 -40.05 13.73
CA ASN A 27 47.00 -40.22 13.37
C ASN A 27 47.12 -40.78 11.95
N GLY A 28 47.85 -40.05 11.09
CA GLY A 28 48.04 -40.38 9.68
C GLY A 28 47.07 -39.69 8.72
N ASP A 29 46.00 -39.05 9.21
CA ASP A 29 45.01 -38.39 8.34
C ASP A 29 45.63 -37.22 7.56
N THR A 30 45.15 -36.97 6.34
CA THR A 30 45.61 -35.88 5.47
C THR A 30 44.50 -34.87 5.21
N LEU A 31 44.73 -33.60 5.52
CA LEU A 31 43.78 -32.49 5.34
C LEU A 31 44.00 -31.77 4.01
N SER A 32 42.94 -31.53 3.25
CA SER A 32 43.02 -30.87 1.94
C SER A 32 41.98 -29.78 1.76
N GLY A 33 42.40 -28.56 1.43
CA GLY A 33 41.50 -27.45 1.08
C GLY A 33 41.03 -26.61 2.26
N THR A 34 39.86 -26.01 2.13
CA THR A 34 39.33 -25.01 3.07
C THR A 34 38.24 -25.60 3.97
N PHE A 35 38.38 -25.44 5.28
CA PHE A 35 37.45 -25.90 6.31
C PHE A 35 36.80 -24.67 6.95
N THR A 36 35.47 -24.54 6.86
CA THR A 36 34.71 -23.41 7.42
C THR A 36 33.76 -23.87 8.52
N ASN A 37 33.34 -22.95 9.40
CA ASN A 37 32.41 -23.21 10.51
C ASN A 37 32.84 -24.39 11.40
N VAL A 38 34.13 -24.52 11.69
CA VAL A 38 34.64 -25.56 12.59
C VAL A 38 34.49 -25.10 14.03
N ARG A 39 33.86 -25.87 14.92
CA ARG A 39 33.79 -25.51 16.35
C ARG A 39 35.15 -25.69 17.03
N LEU A 40 35.72 -26.88 16.93
CA LEU A 40 37.06 -27.19 17.43
C LEU A 40 37.90 -27.85 16.34
N PHE A 41 39.02 -27.24 16.00
CA PHE A 41 40.10 -27.91 15.27
C PHE A 41 41.10 -28.47 16.28
N SER A 42 41.21 -29.79 16.42
CA SER A 42 42.13 -30.39 17.39
C SER A 42 42.99 -31.51 16.83
N ILE A 43 44.31 -31.37 17.01
CA ILE A 43 45.29 -32.43 16.81
C ILE A 43 45.73 -32.90 18.18
N GLY A 44 45.33 -34.11 18.55
CA GLY A 44 45.62 -34.71 19.86
C GLY A 44 47.11 -34.92 20.12
N ALA A 45 47.52 -35.00 21.39
CA ALA A 45 48.90 -35.34 21.72
C ALA A 45 49.29 -36.72 21.14
N GLY A 46 50.47 -36.82 20.53
CA GLY A 46 50.92 -38.04 19.86
C GLY A 46 50.26 -38.34 18.50
N VAL A 47 49.37 -37.46 18.01
CA VAL A 47 48.76 -37.55 16.68
C VAL A 47 49.58 -36.73 15.69
N THR A 48 49.91 -37.31 14.53
CA THR A 48 50.42 -36.59 13.37
C THR A 48 49.36 -36.54 12.29
N ALA A 49 48.86 -35.35 11.98
CA ALA A 49 48.00 -35.10 10.82
C ALA A 49 48.82 -34.40 9.73
N TYR A 50 48.54 -34.72 8.47
CA TYR A 50 49.29 -34.21 7.33
C TYR A 50 48.49 -33.18 6.52
N VAL A 51 49.18 -32.34 5.76
CA VAL A 51 48.56 -31.47 4.73
C VAL A 51 48.52 -32.21 3.38
N ALA A 52 47.58 -31.97 2.49
CA ALA A 52 47.60 -32.56 1.16
C ALA A 52 48.72 -31.96 0.29
N PRO A 53 49.47 -32.76 -0.49
CA PRO A 53 50.47 -32.25 -1.42
C PRO A 53 49.85 -31.36 -2.50
N GLY A 54 50.52 -30.28 -2.88
CA GLY A 54 50.07 -29.45 -4.00
C GLY A 54 48.88 -28.51 -3.69
N ALA A 55 48.35 -28.51 -2.46
CA ALA A 55 47.15 -27.75 -2.09
C ALA A 55 47.36 -26.92 -0.80
N PRO A 56 46.85 -25.67 -0.73
CA PRO A 56 46.82 -24.91 0.51
C PRO A 56 45.80 -25.51 1.50
N LEU A 57 46.14 -25.47 2.78
CA LEU A 57 45.23 -25.80 3.88
C LEU A 57 44.75 -24.50 4.54
N ALA A 58 43.44 -24.28 4.59
CA ALA A 58 42.84 -23.18 5.31
C ALA A 58 41.81 -23.69 6.32
N VAL A 59 41.91 -23.31 7.59
CA VAL A 59 40.99 -23.73 8.65
C VAL A 59 40.44 -22.50 9.36
N TYR A 60 39.12 -22.34 9.34
CA TYR A 60 38.38 -21.31 10.08
C TYR A 60 37.62 -21.98 11.22
N ALA A 61 38.10 -21.82 12.45
CA ALA A 61 37.58 -22.50 13.63
C ALA A 61 37.20 -21.53 14.76
N ALA A 62 36.26 -21.88 15.64
CA ALA A 62 36.07 -21.12 16.86
C ALA A 62 37.26 -21.32 17.81
N THR A 63 37.72 -22.55 17.98
CA THR A 63 38.91 -22.90 18.78
C THR A 63 39.86 -23.81 18.02
N ALA A 64 41.17 -23.58 18.13
CA ALA A 64 42.22 -24.46 17.61
C ALA A 64 43.14 -24.98 18.73
N SER A 65 43.36 -26.29 18.79
CA SER A 65 44.22 -26.94 19.80
C SER A 65 45.16 -27.95 19.15
N ILE A 66 46.44 -27.59 19.04
CA ILE A 66 47.47 -28.41 18.39
C ILE A 66 48.43 -28.92 19.46
N ARG A 67 48.14 -30.13 19.95
CA ARG A 67 48.97 -30.83 20.95
C ARG A 67 49.87 -31.89 20.32
N GLY A 68 49.51 -32.40 19.15
CA GLY A 68 50.34 -33.27 18.31
C GLY A 68 51.02 -32.49 17.19
N THR A 69 51.17 -33.10 16.02
CA THR A 69 51.88 -32.53 14.87
C THR A 69 50.94 -32.31 13.69
N LEU A 70 50.90 -31.08 13.15
CA LEU A 70 50.40 -30.78 11.80
C LEU A 70 51.58 -30.73 10.84
N ASP A 71 51.73 -31.72 9.97
CA ASP A 71 52.89 -31.89 9.10
C ASP A 71 52.56 -31.69 7.61
N GLY A 72 52.95 -30.53 7.10
CA GLY A 72 52.98 -30.18 5.69
C GLY A 72 54.40 -30.20 5.10
N SER A 73 55.36 -30.87 5.73
CA SER A 73 56.74 -30.91 5.24
C SER A 73 56.86 -31.68 3.94
N GLY A 74 57.48 -31.09 2.92
CA GLY A 74 57.61 -31.69 1.58
C GLY A 74 56.29 -31.78 0.81
N ARG A 75 55.25 -31.04 1.22
CA ARG A 75 53.91 -31.08 0.59
C ARG A 75 53.54 -29.80 -0.18
N GLY A 76 54.55 -29.00 -0.45
CA GLY A 76 54.55 -27.80 -1.27
C GLY A 76 54.53 -28.09 -2.77
N GLN A 77 55.03 -27.13 -3.55
CA GLN A 77 55.20 -27.29 -4.99
C GLN A 77 56.21 -28.41 -5.27
N SER A 78 55.99 -29.18 -6.33
CA SER A 78 56.87 -30.29 -6.67
C SER A 78 58.23 -29.80 -7.15
N GLY A 79 59.30 -30.50 -6.78
CA GLY A 79 60.63 -30.27 -7.33
C GLY A 79 60.73 -30.60 -8.81
N GLY A 80 61.72 -30.02 -9.48
CA GLY A 80 62.06 -30.33 -10.86
C GLY A 80 62.61 -31.75 -11.01
N ASN A 81 62.24 -32.42 -12.11
CA ASN A 81 62.80 -33.73 -12.42
C ASN A 81 64.29 -33.61 -12.78
N GLY A 82 65.07 -34.61 -12.39
CA GLY A 82 66.44 -34.77 -12.85
C GLY A 82 66.51 -34.87 -14.38
N GLY A 83 67.50 -34.22 -14.98
CA GLY A 83 67.70 -34.24 -16.42
C GLY A 83 68.04 -35.65 -16.89
N PRO A 84 67.42 -36.16 -17.97
CA PRO A 84 67.94 -37.33 -18.70
C PRO A 84 69.43 -37.17 -19.05
N ALA A 85 70.09 -38.29 -19.37
CA ALA A 85 71.51 -38.29 -19.68
C ALA A 85 71.89 -37.24 -20.76
N GLY A 86 72.86 -36.38 -20.46
CA GLY A 86 73.34 -35.31 -21.35
C GLY A 86 72.41 -34.11 -21.48
N THR A 87 71.35 -34.02 -20.67
CA THR A 87 70.36 -32.92 -20.70
C THR A 87 70.30 -32.19 -19.36
N ALA A 88 69.85 -30.93 -19.39
CA ALA A 88 69.61 -30.15 -18.18
C ALA A 88 68.43 -30.72 -17.37
N GLY A 89 68.47 -30.54 -16.05
CA GLY A 89 67.32 -30.78 -15.19
C GLY A 89 66.19 -29.79 -15.48
N LEU A 90 64.95 -30.22 -15.21
CA LEU A 90 63.77 -29.37 -15.40
C LEU A 90 63.57 -28.43 -14.21
N SER A 91 62.93 -27.28 -14.46
CA SER A 91 62.31 -26.47 -13.42
C SER A 91 61.16 -27.26 -12.76
N GLY A 92 60.86 -26.97 -11.49
CA GLY A 92 59.61 -27.43 -10.88
C GLY A 92 58.43 -26.73 -11.57
N PHE A 93 57.52 -27.51 -12.17
CA PHE A 93 56.25 -27.13 -12.84
C PHE A 93 56.24 -25.87 -13.75
N ASP A 94 56.08 -26.10 -15.06
CA ASP A 94 55.73 -25.09 -16.06
C ASP A 94 54.19 -24.97 -16.14
N GLY A 95 53.58 -23.94 -15.54
CA GLY A 95 52.12 -23.77 -15.72
C GLY A 95 51.37 -22.68 -14.98
N ASP A 96 51.91 -22.05 -13.93
CA ASP A 96 51.17 -21.01 -13.17
C ASP A 96 51.82 -19.61 -13.31
N PRO A 97 51.11 -18.56 -13.81
CA PRO A 97 51.69 -17.24 -14.09
C PRO A 97 52.13 -16.43 -12.85
N ALA A 98 51.81 -16.86 -11.62
CA ALA A 98 51.86 -15.99 -10.44
C ALA A 98 52.92 -16.31 -9.36
N GLY A 99 53.80 -17.32 -9.53
CA GLY A 99 54.71 -17.66 -8.43
C GLY A 99 55.82 -18.67 -8.69
N ALA A 100 56.18 -18.94 -9.95
CA ALA A 100 57.20 -19.94 -10.26
C ALA A 100 58.62 -19.39 -10.04
N GLY A 101 59.27 -19.85 -8.96
CA GLY A 101 60.73 -19.78 -8.85
C GLY A 101 61.34 -20.69 -9.91
N GLY A 102 61.58 -20.15 -11.11
CA GLY A 102 62.25 -20.87 -12.19
C GLY A 102 63.67 -21.22 -11.77
N GLY A 103 63.89 -22.48 -11.38
CA GLY A 103 65.23 -23.04 -11.34
C GLY A 103 65.72 -23.14 -12.77
N SER A 104 66.57 -22.22 -13.21
CA SER A 104 67.23 -22.34 -14.50
C SER A 104 68.20 -23.52 -14.44
N GLY A 105 67.86 -24.61 -15.12
CA GLY A 105 68.78 -25.69 -15.44
C GLY A 105 69.92 -25.15 -16.30
N GLY A 106 70.92 -24.56 -15.68
CA GLY A 106 72.08 -23.98 -16.36
C GLY A 106 72.96 -25.07 -16.97
N ALA A 107 73.11 -25.02 -18.29
CA ALA A 107 74.12 -25.66 -19.13
C ALA A 107 74.75 -26.97 -18.59
N ALA A 108 74.18 -28.10 -19.04
CA ALA A 108 74.77 -29.43 -19.17
C ALA A 108 75.47 -30.11 -17.96
N ALA A 109 75.56 -29.52 -16.76
CA ALA A 109 76.22 -30.22 -15.65
C ALA A 109 75.81 -29.82 -14.21
N LYS A 110 74.85 -28.90 -13.97
CA LYS A 110 74.67 -28.34 -12.61
C LYS A 110 73.22 -28.18 -12.17
N GLY A 111 72.90 -28.66 -10.96
CA GLY A 111 71.56 -28.58 -10.33
C GLY A 111 71.37 -27.32 -9.51
N GLY A 112 70.29 -26.56 -9.77
CA GLY A 112 69.94 -25.32 -9.08
C GLY A 112 69.12 -25.51 -7.80
N GLY A 113 69.23 -24.58 -6.84
CA GLY A 113 68.42 -24.55 -5.61
C GLY A 113 67.06 -23.88 -5.83
N GLY A 114 66.03 -24.34 -5.11
CA GLY A 114 64.68 -23.74 -5.16
C GLY A 114 64.64 -22.36 -4.50
N ALA A 115 64.03 -21.37 -5.15
CA ALA A 115 63.81 -20.03 -4.60
C ALA A 115 62.41 -19.88 -4.00
N GLY A 116 62.27 -19.15 -2.89
CA GLY A 116 60.96 -18.89 -2.30
C GLY A 116 60.02 -18.13 -3.25
N ALA A 117 58.71 -18.15 -2.95
CA ALA A 117 57.67 -17.50 -3.79
C ALA A 117 58.04 -16.04 -4.14
N ALA A 118 58.04 -15.70 -5.43
CA ALA A 118 58.43 -14.39 -6.00
C ALA A 118 59.93 -14.03 -5.92
N ALA A 119 60.82 -15.02 -5.92
CA ALA A 119 62.27 -14.83 -6.06
C ALA A 119 62.88 -15.75 -7.14
N ALA A 120 64.02 -15.32 -7.69
CA ALA A 120 64.75 -16.06 -8.73
C ALA A 120 65.50 -17.27 -8.12
N GLY A 121 65.34 -18.44 -8.75
CA GLY A 121 66.03 -19.69 -8.44
C GLY A 121 67.55 -19.52 -8.35
N GLY A 122 68.20 -20.27 -7.47
CA GLY A 122 69.66 -20.26 -7.36
C GLY A 122 70.30 -21.00 -8.54
N THR A 123 71.36 -20.44 -9.11
CA THR A 123 72.14 -21.08 -10.18
C THR A 123 72.91 -22.28 -9.63
N GLY A 124 72.88 -23.40 -10.35
CA GLY A 124 73.47 -24.65 -9.90
C GLY A 124 74.99 -24.62 -9.70
N ALA A 125 75.45 -25.44 -8.75
CA ALA A 125 76.82 -25.71 -8.29
C ALA A 125 77.88 -24.59 -8.46
N GLY A 126 78.15 -23.92 -7.33
CA GLY A 126 79.34 -23.09 -7.10
C GLY A 126 79.10 -21.59 -7.05
N VAL A 127 77.94 -21.07 -7.45
CA VAL A 127 77.65 -19.62 -7.37
C VAL A 127 76.16 -19.39 -7.06
N GLY A 128 75.88 -18.92 -5.84
CA GLY A 128 74.62 -18.26 -5.47
C GLY A 128 73.43 -19.15 -5.15
N GLY A 129 72.99 -19.15 -3.89
CA GLY A 129 71.66 -19.61 -3.50
C GLY A 129 70.55 -18.75 -4.11
N GLY A 130 69.36 -19.32 -4.28
CA GLY A 130 68.18 -18.56 -4.72
C GLY A 130 67.80 -17.54 -3.66
N ALA A 131 67.40 -16.34 -4.09
CA ALA A 131 66.87 -15.34 -3.17
C ALA A 131 65.60 -15.90 -2.49
N GLY A 132 65.38 -15.56 -1.23
CA GLY A 132 64.06 -15.76 -0.65
C GLY A 132 63.06 -14.77 -1.23
N GLY A 133 61.80 -15.19 -1.25
CA GLY A 133 60.68 -14.42 -1.77
C GLY A 133 60.51 -13.03 -1.16
N ALA A 134 59.78 -12.15 -1.87
CA ALA A 134 59.34 -10.87 -1.31
C ALA A 134 58.54 -11.07 -0.01
N GLY A 135 58.59 -10.08 0.89
CA GLY A 135 57.80 -10.11 2.13
C GLY A 135 56.30 -10.22 1.85
N TYR A 136 55.50 -10.63 2.86
CA TYR A 136 54.04 -10.62 2.76
C TYR A 136 53.57 -9.24 2.27
N GLY A 137 53.08 -9.17 1.03
CA GLY A 137 52.68 -7.93 0.41
C GLY A 137 51.23 -7.62 0.76
N SER A 138 50.98 -7.02 1.93
CA SER A 138 49.90 -6.05 1.97
C SER A 138 50.41 -4.84 1.18
N THR A 139 49.75 -4.50 0.08
CA THR A 139 50.13 -3.33 -0.75
C THR A 139 49.89 -1.99 -0.04
N GLY A 140 49.52 -2.00 1.26
CA GLY A 140 49.17 -0.80 2.03
C GLY A 140 47.92 -0.10 1.51
N THR A 141 47.20 -0.69 0.56
CA THR A 141 45.87 -0.26 0.16
C THR A 141 44.86 -1.08 0.93
N ILE A 142 44.07 -0.39 1.75
CA ILE A 142 42.96 -0.87 2.60
C ILE A 142 41.91 -1.71 1.82
N THR A 143 42.05 -1.87 0.50
CA THR A 143 41.20 -2.70 -0.36
C THR A 143 41.49 -4.20 -0.31
N VAL A 144 42.65 -4.67 0.17
CA VAL A 144 42.97 -6.12 0.21
C VAL A 144 43.57 -6.53 1.58
N PRO A 145 42.79 -7.17 2.47
CA PRO A 145 43.33 -7.72 3.72
C PRO A 145 44.13 -9.01 3.48
N LEU A 146 45.00 -9.35 4.42
CA LEU A 146 45.64 -10.68 4.46
C LEU A 146 44.58 -11.77 4.68
N SER A 147 44.63 -12.83 3.87
CA SER A 147 43.70 -13.95 3.82
C SER A 147 44.44 -15.28 3.61
N ALA A 148 43.70 -16.38 3.45
CA ALA A 148 44.29 -17.66 3.08
C ALA A 148 45.06 -17.60 1.74
N ASP A 149 44.68 -16.70 0.83
CA ASP A 149 45.33 -16.53 -0.47
C ASP A 149 46.75 -15.94 -0.36
N ASP A 150 47.07 -15.33 0.78
CA ASP A 150 48.40 -14.81 1.08
C ASP A 150 49.34 -15.87 1.68
N ALA A 151 48.83 -17.08 1.95
CA ALA A 151 49.62 -18.22 2.38
C ALA A 151 50.10 -19.02 1.17
N PHE A 152 51.32 -18.74 0.70
CA PHE A 152 51.87 -19.46 -0.45
C PHE A 152 52.62 -20.72 -0.05
N MET A 153 52.56 -21.72 -0.91
CA MET A 153 53.34 -22.94 -0.76
C MET A 153 54.83 -22.68 -0.99
N GLY A 154 55.67 -23.47 -0.34
CA GLY A 154 57.10 -23.51 -0.63
C GLY A 154 57.33 -24.01 -2.06
N SER A 155 58.34 -23.47 -2.71
CA SER A 155 58.73 -23.88 -4.05
C SER A 155 59.42 -25.24 -4.05
N GLY A 156 59.32 -25.94 -5.17
CA GLY A 156 60.20 -27.07 -5.44
C GLY A 156 61.65 -26.63 -5.66
N GLY A 157 62.58 -27.50 -5.32
CA GLY A 157 63.97 -27.38 -5.71
C GLY A 157 64.18 -27.69 -7.20
N GLY A 158 65.26 -27.19 -7.79
CA GLY A 158 65.62 -27.51 -9.16
C GLY A 158 66.13 -28.94 -9.31
N GLY A 159 65.84 -29.57 -10.45
CA GLY A 159 66.45 -30.84 -10.81
C GLY A 159 67.93 -30.68 -11.15
N GLY A 160 68.73 -31.67 -10.79
CA GLY A 160 70.11 -31.79 -11.23
C GLY A 160 70.22 -32.14 -12.72
N GLY A 161 71.25 -31.62 -13.40
CA GLY A 161 71.59 -32.02 -14.77
C GLY A 161 72.03 -33.49 -14.84
N GLY A 162 71.64 -34.18 -15.92
CA GLY A 162 72.09 -35.54 -16.17
C GLY A 162 73.45 -35.56 -16.82
N GLY A 163 74.35 -36.41 -16.33
CA GLY A 163 75.63 -36.67 -16.98
C GLY A 163 75.46 -37.51 -18.25
N ALA A 164 76.53 -37.77 -19.01
CA ALA A 164 76.47 -38.49 -20.30
C ALA A 164 75.74 -39.85 -20.31
N ALA A 165 75.62 -40.53 -19.16
CA ALA A 165 74.95 -41.83 -19.04
C ALA A 165 74.00 -41.98 -17.82
N LEU A 166 73.84 -40.93 -17.01
CA LEU A 166 73.09 -40.99 -15.75
C LEU A 166 72.10 -39.83 -15.65
N THR A 167 70.91 -40.11 -15.13
CA THR A 167 69.91 -39.08 -14.80
C THR A 167 70.35 -38.29 -13.57
N GLY A 168 70.16 -36.97 -13.60
CA GLY A 168 70.43 -36.12 -12.45
C GLY A 168 69.47 -36.37 -11.28
N GLY A 169 69.77 -35.81 -10.11
CA GLY A 169 68.91 -35.92 -8.94
C GLY A 169 67.66 -35.04 -9.07
N SER A 170 66.48 -35.55 -8.72
CA SER A 170 65.28 -34.72 -8.62
C SER A 170 65.38 -33.71 -7.48
N GLY A 171 64.84 -32.51 -7.69
CA GLY A 171 64.73 -31.48 -6.65
C GLY A 171 63.75 -31.89 -5.53
N GLY A 172 64.00 -31.38 -4.33
CA GLY A 172 63.08 -31.56 -3.20
C GLY A 172 61.75 -30.85 -3.45
N THR A 173 60.65 -31.41 -2.96
CA THR A 173 59.35 -30.73 -2.89
C THR A 173 59.36 -29.61 -1.85
N GLY A 174 58.65 -28.52 -2.09
CA GLY A 174 58.52 -27.44 -1.12
C GLY A 174 57.71 -27.83 0.13
N GLY A 175 57.58 -26.93 1.09
CA GLY A 175 56.66 -27.07 2.22
C GLY A 175 55.23 -26.60 1.93
N ALA A 176 54.25 -27.09 2.68
CA ALA A 176 52.85 -26.72 2.47
C ALA A 176 52.52 -25.26 2.83
N SER A 177 51.33 -24.82 2.40
CA SER A 177 50.68 -23.60 2.90
C SER A 177 49.67 -23.98 3.98
N VAL A 178 49.78 -23.35 5.15
CA VAL A 178 48.86 -23.54 6.28
C VAL A 178 48.36 -22.18 6.76
N TYR A 179 47.06 -21.97 6.63
CA TYR A 179 46.30 -20.87 7.21
C TYR A 179 45.37 -21.39 8.29
N ILE A 180 45.44 -20.83 9.49
CA ILE A 180 44.50 -21.16 10.58
C ILE A 180 43.99 -19.87 11.20
N GLU A 181 42.68 -19.68 11.17
CA GLU A 181 41.97 -18.61 11.85
C GLU A 181 41.15 -19.17 13.01
N ALA A 182 41.33 -18.60 14.21
CA ALA A 182 40.53 -18.98 15.36
C ALA A 182 40.27 -17.85 16.37
N ALA A 183 39.18 -17.95 17.14
CA ALA A 183 38.97 -17.04 18.27
C ALA A 183 39.92 -17.34 19.44
N SER A 184 40.32 -18.59 19.60
CA SER A 184 41.36 -18.97 20.57
C SER A 184 42.20 -20.10 20.01
N MET A 185 43.52 -20.02 20.21
CA MET A 185 44.46 -21.03 19.72
C MET A 185 45.47 -21.41 20.79
N THR A 186 45.67 -22.71 20.99
CA THR A 186 46.73 -23.24 21.85
C THR A 186 47.60 -24.22 21.07
N VAL A 187 48.90 -23.99 21.04
CA VAL A 187 49.89 -24.89 20.44
C VAL A 187 50.87 -25.34 21.52
N THR A 188 50.89 -26.64 21.78
CA THR A 188 51.89 -27.30 22.64
C THR A 188 52.69 -28.35 21.86
N GLY A 189 52.22 -28.74 20.67
CA GLY A 189 52.92 -29.63 19.74
C GLY A 189 53.57 -28.85 18.59
N SER A 190 53.45 -29.36 17.37
CA SER A 190 54.22 -28.86 16.22
C SER A 190 53.36 -28.53 15.01
N ILE A 191 53.71 -27.46 14.30
CA ILE A 191 53.24 -27.14 12.94
C ILE A 191 54.46 -27.08 12.04
N LEU A 192 54.61 -28.04 11.15
CA LEU A 192 55.81 -28.24 10.34
C LEU A 192 55.46 -28.10 8.86
N VAL A 193 56.06 -27.16 8.17
CA VAL A 193 55.90 -26.95 6.73
C VAL A 193 57.28 -26.81 6.07
N ALA A 194 58.21 -27.69 6.43
CA ALA A 194 59.57 -27.63 5.89
C ALA A 194 59.61 -28.09 4.41
N GLY A 195 60.59 -27.63 3.64
CA GLY A 195 60.90 -28.25 2.34
C GLY A 195 61.49 -29.65 2.54
N SER A 196 61.31 -30.54 1.56
CA SER A 196 61.91 -31.87 1.61
C SER A 196 63.35 -31.88 1.10
N THR A 197 64.06 -32.93 1.51
CA THR A 197 65.41 -33.22 1.04
C THR A 197 65.36 -33.62 -0.43
N ALA A 198 66.28 -33.10 -1.24
CA ALA A 198 66.38 -33.48 -2.64
C ALA A 198 67.08 -34.83 -2.85
N SER A 199 66.92 -35.41 -4.04
CA SER A 199 67.54 -36.69 -4.37
C SER A 199 69.06 -36.55 -4.52
N ALA A 200 69.78 -37.46 -3.86
CA ALA A 200 71.20 -37.65 -4.03
C ALA A 200 71.53 -38.31 -5.39
N VAL A 201 72.77 -38.16 -5.84
CA VAL A 201 73.29 -38.82 -7.03
C VAL A 201 74.56 -39.59 -6.67
N THR A 202 74.66 -40.84 -7.16
CA THR A 202 75.85 -41.69 -7.01
C THR A 202 76.43 -41.99 -8.39
N ASP A 203 77.68 -41.59 -8.60
CA ASP A 203 78.43 -41.85 -9.83
C ASP A 203 79.38 -43.05 -9.67
N THR A 204 79.20 -44.02 -10.55
CA THR A 204 79.99 -45.25 -10.64
C THR A 204 80.86 -45.32 -11.89
N ALA A 205 80.84 -44.31 -12.77
CA ALA A 205 81.52 -44.31 -14.07
C ALA A 205 82.58 -43.21 -14.18
N VAL A 206 83.65 -43.45 -14.94
CA VAL A 206 84.74 -42.47 -15.16
C VAL A 206 84.31 -41.45 -16.22
N GLY A 207 84.35 -40.15 -15.90
CA GLY A 207 84.13 -39.05 -16.86
C GLY A 207 82.67 -38.61 -17.05
N VAL A 208 81.78 -38.92 -16.11
CA VAL A 208 80.37 -38.51 -16.11
C VAL A 208 80.17 -37.44 -15.02
N HIS A 209 79.41 -36.36 -15.29
CA HIS A 209 79.15 -35.28 -14.31
C HIS A 209 77.65 -35.11 -14.06
N PRO A 210 76.98 -36.02 -13.33
CA PRO A 210 75.59 -35.84 -12.95
C PRO A 210 75.49 -34.98 -11.67
N ALA A 211 74.54 -34.05 -11.63
CA ALA A 211 74.34 -33.18 -10.47
C ALA A 211 73.21 -33.68 -9.56
N ALA A 212 73.35 -33.48 -8.25
CA ALA A 212 72.27 -33.75 -7.30
C ALA A 212 71.18 -32.65 -7.34
N GLY A 213 69.98 -32.99 -6.87
CA GLY A 213 68.86 -32.05 -6.86
C GLY A 213 69.00 -30.98 -5.77
N GLY A 214 68.43 -29.80 -5.99
CA GLY A 214 68.34 -28.75 -4.96
C GLY A 214 67.23 -29.02 -3.95
N GLY A 215 67.43 -28.66 -2.68
CA GLY A 215 66.43 -28.81 -1.61
C GLY A 215 65.17 -27.96 -1.85
N GLY A 216 64.03 -28.44 -1.38
CA GLY A 216 62.76 -27.71 -1.49
C GLY A 216 62.70 -26.49 -0.57
N GLY A 217 62.00 -25.44 -0.98
CA GLY A 217 61.79 -24.26 -0.13
C GLY A 217 60.81 -24.52 1.01
N GLY A 218 61.01 -23.88 2.16
CA GLY A 218 60.04 -23.89 3.26
C GLY A 218 58.69 -23.26 2.87
N GLY A 219 57.62 -23.76 3.47
CA GLY A 219 56.25 -23.34 3.23
C GLY A 219 55.85 -22.06 3.95
N THR A 220 54.54 -21.85 4.12
CA THR A 220 54.00 -20.70 4.85
C THR A 220 53.10 -21.17 5.98
N VAL A 221 53.28 -20.59 7.17
CA VAL A 221 52.33 -20.67 8.29
C VAL A 221 51.76 -19.28 8.54
N LEU A 222 50.44 -19.13 8.42
CA LEU A 222 49.72 -17.91 8.76
C LEU A 222 48.67 -18.25 9.82
N LEU A 223 48.88 -17.76 11.05
CA LEU A 223 47.97 -17.94 12.17
C LEU A 223 47.27 -16.62 12.44
N ARG A 224 45.94 -16.60 12.45
CA ARG A 224 45.13 -15.42 12.79
C ARG A 224 44.24 -15.72 13.98
N VAL A 225 44.54 -15.10 15.12
CA VAL A 225 43.86 -15.37 16.39
C VAL A 225 43.14 -14.12 16.87
N THR A 226 41.81 -14.13 16.87
CA THR A 226 41.02 -12.95 17.24
C THR A 226 40.82 -12.77 18.75
N GLY A 227 41.22 -13.75 19.55
CA GLY A 227 41.27 -13.71 21.01
C GLY A 227 42.64 -14.12 21.54
N GLN A 228 42.71 -15.20 22.33
CA GLN A 228 43.93 -15.61 23.02
C GLN A 228 44.75 -16.61 22.21
N LEU A 229 46.05 -16.33 22.05
CA LEU A 229 47.04 -17.25 21.50
C LEU A 229 47.98 -17.75 22.60
N GLY A 230 48.01 -19.05 22.85
CA GLY A 230 49.02 -19.70 23.69
C GLY A 230 50.01 -20.50 22.85
N LEU A 231 51.25 -20.01 22.74
CA LEU A 231 52.38 -20.79 22.19
C LEU A 231 53.27 -21.21 23.36
N HIS A 232 53.10 -22.46 23.81
CA HIS A 232 53.70 -22.95 25.05
C HIS A 232 55.14 -23.49 24.85
N PRO A 233 55.93 -23.64 25.94
CA PRO A 233 57.27 -24.20 25.86
C PRO A 233 57.27 -25.59 25.22
N GLY A 234 58.19 -25.84 24.29
CA GLY A 234 58.28 -27.09 23.54
C GLY A 234 57.43 -27.15 22.28
N SER A 235 56.60 -26.13 22.01
CA SER A 235 55.95 -25.98 20.71
C SER A 235 56.94 -25.61 19.61
N ALA A 236 56.75 -26.16 18.41
CA ALA A 236 57.60 -25.90 17.26
C ALA A 236 56.75 -25.51 16.04
N VAL A 237 56.87 -24.25 15.59
CA VAL A 237 56.31 -23.82 14.31
C VAL A 237 57.49 -23.62 13.36
N SER A 238 57.62 -24.51 12.39
CA SER A 238 58.77 -24.54 11.50
C SER A 238 58.36 -24.48 10.04
N ALA A 239 58.99 -23.59 9.31
CA ALA A 239 58.94 -23.50 7.85
C ALA A 239 60.37 -23.53 7.31
N ASN A 240 61.17 -24.52 7.68
CA ASN A 240 62.57 -24.60 7.26
C ASN A 240 62.72 -24.99 5.78
N GLY A 241 63.82 -24.59 5.15
CA GLY A 241 64.22 -25.13 3.85
C GLY A 241 64.69 -26.58 3.95
N GLY A 242 64.46 -27.35 2.90
CA GLY A 242 64.90 -28.73 2.78
C GLY A 242 66.39 -28.85 2.44
N PRO A 243 67.10 -29.88 2.93
CA PRO A 243 68.47 -30.14 2.52
C PRO A 243 68.63 -30.40 1.01
N GLY A 244 69.77 -29.99 0.45
CA GLY A 244 70.17 -30.36 -0.90
C GLY A 244 70.61 -31.82 -0.98
N GLY A 245 70.55 -32.42 -2.18
CA GLY A 245 70.94 -33.81 -2.39
C GLY A 245 72.46 -33.99 -2.34
N ASP A 246 72.91 -35.08 -1.73
CA ASP A 246 74.33 -35.46 -1.68
C ASP A 246 74.83 -35.89 -3.06
N ALA A 247 76.11 -35.66 -3.34
CA ALA A 247 76.78 -36.15 -4.54
C ALA A 247 77.94 -37.08 -4.15
N VAL A 248 77.91 -38.32 -4.62
CA VAL A 248 78.89 -39.37 -4.29
C VAL A 248 79.59 -39.86 -5.55
N ALA A 249 80.93 -39.92 -5.55
CA ALA A 249 81.71 -40.43 -6.69
C ALA A 249 82.65 -41.58 -6.28
N THR A 250 82.67 -42.63 -7.09
CA THR A 250 83.47 -43.84 -6.85
C THR A 250 84.85 -43.78 -7.52
N LEU A 251 85.01 -43.04 -8.63
CA LEU A 251 86.23 -43.07 -9.48
C LEU A 251 86.59 -41.68 -10.09
N GLY A 252 86.87 -40.68 -9.23
CA GLY A 252 87.51 -39.41 -9.63
C GLY A 252 86.74 -38.54 -10.63
N GLY A 253 85.91 -37.61 -10.13
CA GLY A 253 85.17 -36.62 -10.93
C GLY A 253 84.75 -35.40 -10.10
N THR A 254 84.35 -34.31 -10.76
CA THR A 254 83.78 -33.13 -10.10
C THR A 254 82.40 -33.47 -9.53
N LEU A 255 82.23 -33.28 -8.22
CA LEU A 255 80.96 -33.50 -7.51
C LEU A 255 80.15 -32.21 -7.44
N ASP A 256 78.92 -32.26 -7.91
CA ASP A 256 77.97 -31.14 -7.88
C ASP A 256 76.83 -31.46 -6.90
N PRO A 257 77.01 -31.28 -5.57
CA PRO A 257 75.95 -31.47 -4.60
C PRO A 257 74.87 -30.38 -4.75
N GLY A 258 73.66 -30.73 -4.33
CA GLY A 258 72.53 -29.82 -4.37
C GLY A 258 72.66 -28.68 -3.36
N GLY A 259 72.23 -27.47 -3.75
CA GLY A 259 72.03 -26.39 -2.80
C GLY A 259 70.86 -26.66 -1.85
N GLY A 260 70.95 -26.18 -0.60
CA GLY A 260 69.84 -26.22 0.34
C GLY A 260 68.70 -25.28 -0.07
N GLY A 261 67.47 -25.63 0.29
CA GLY A 261 66.29 -24.81 0.00
C GLY A 261 66.21 -23.56 0.89
N ALA A 262 65.53 -22.51 0.39
CA ALA A 262 65.27 -21.31 1.19
C ALA A 262 64.33 -21.59 2.38
N GLY A 263 64.46 -20.79 3.44
CA GLY A 263 63.49 -20.76 4.54
C GLY A 263 62.13 -20.24 4.07
N GLY A 264 61.08 -20.68 4.76
CA GLY A 264 59.71 -20.27 4.56
C GLY A 264 59.31 -19.06 5.39
N ARG A 265 58.01 -18.88 5.62
CA ARG A 265 57.47 -17.72 6.33
C ARG A 265 56.51 -18.12 7.44
N ILE A 266 56.59 -17.43 8.57
CA ILE A 266 55.66 -17.60 9.68
C ILE A 266 55.12 -16.22 10.04
N LYS A 267 53.81 -16.05 10.01
CA LYS A 267 53.18 -14.82 10.47
C LYS A 267 52.04 -15.14 11.40
N VAL A 268 51.98 -14.42 12.51
CA VAL A 268 51.05 -14.69 13.59
C VAL A 268 50.38 -13.40 14.00
N PHE A 269 49.06 -13.36 13.91
CA PHE A 269 48.23 -12.29 14.43
C PHE A 269 47.48 -12.77 15.66
N TYR A 270 47.44 -11.97 16.72
CA TYR A 270 46.75 -12.31 17.95
C TYR A 270 46.09 -11.08 18.58
N ARG A 271 45.15 -11.26 19.50
CA ARG A 271 44.65 -10.14 20.32
C ARG A 271 45.36 -10.07 21.67
N THR A 272 45.49 -11.22 22.31
CA THR A 272 46.31 -11.41 23.51
C THR A 272 47.15 -12.65 23.31
N SER A 273 48.34 -12.68 23.90
CA SER A 273 49.21 -13.84 23.77
C SER A 273 49.93 -14.20 25.05
N ASP A 274 50.09 -15.50 25.24
CA ASP A 274 51.00 -16.11 26.20
C ASP A 274 52.11 -16.79 25.40
N LEU A 275 53.12 -16.00 25.01
CA LEU A 275 54.25 -16.47 24.20
C LEU A 275 55.37 -16.94 25.13
N PHE A 276 55.57 -18.25 25.25
CA PHE A 276 56.69 -18.82 25.98
C PHE A 276 57.64 -19.53 25.02
N ALA A 277 58.88 -19.05 24.89
CA ALA A 277 60.03 -19.75 24.27
C ALA A 277 59.70 -20.73 23.12
N ALA A 278 58.74 -20.38 22.25
CA ALA A 278 58.30 -21.24 21.17
C ALA A 278 59.37 -21.21 20.09
N ILE A 279 59.73 -22.38 19.55
CA ILE A 279 60.73 -22.45 18.49
C ILE A 279 60.02 -22.08 17.18
N LEU A 280 60.08 -20.79 16.82
CA LEU A 280 59.79 -20.33 15.47
C LEU A 280 61.05 -20.50 14.62
N SER A 281 61.00 -21.38 13.62
CA SER A 281 62.15 -21.66 12.77
C SER A 281 61.79 -21.48 11.30
N THR A 282 62.47 -20.56 10.64
CA THR A 282 62.44 -20.39 9.17
C THR A 282 63.85 -20.53 8.61
N ALA A 283 64.64 -21.45 9.16
CA ALA A 283 66.03 -21.67 8.78
C ALA A 283 66.12 -22.16 7.33
N GLY A 284 67.17 -21.77 6.61
CA GLY A 284 67.48 -22.37 5.32
C GLY A 284 67.90 -23.83 5.46
N GLY A 285 67.72 -24.61 4.40
CA GLY A 285 68.21 -25.97 4.32
C GLY A 285 69.74 -26.01 4.21
N THR A 286 70.34 -27.08 4.71
CA THR A 286 71.77 -27.34 4.51
C THR A 286 72.04 -27.74 3.06
N ALA A 287 73.21 -27.39 2.52
CA ALA A 287 73.61 -27.96 1.23
C ALA A 287 73.89 -29.46 1.36
N GLY A 288 73.77 -30.17 0.24
CA GLY A 288 74.20 -31.56 0.13
C GLY A 288 75.71 -31.69 0.28
N ARG A 289 76.16 -32.88 0.66
CA ARG A 289 77.56 -33.22 0.89
C ARG A 289 78.19 -33.83 -0.36
N ALA A 290 79.43 -33.44 -0.65
CA ALA A 290 80.28 -34.11 -1.64
C ALA A 290 81.10 -35.22 -0.94
N ILE A 291 80.99 -36.47 -1.40
CA ILE A 291 81.68 -37.63 -0.83
C ILE A 291 82.51 -38.34 -1.91
N SER A 292 83.85 -38.26 -1.85
CA SER A 292 84.79 -38.93 -2.76
C SER A 292 85.72 -39.90 -2.02
N GLY A 293 86.10 -41.01 -2.67
CA GLY A 293 87.05 -42.02 -2.16
C GLY A 293 88.51 -41.58 -2.01
N ALA A 294 88.85 -40.36 -2.42
CA ALA A 294 90.07 -39.65 -2.03
C ALA A 294 89.71 -38.16 -1.89
N MET A 295 90.02 -37.57 -0.74
CA MET A 295 89.64 -36.20 -0.40
C MET A 295 90.47 -35.19 -1.22
N ASP A 296 89.79 -34.40 -2.06
CA ASP A 296 90.31 -33.12 -2.51
C ASP A 296 89.34 -32.02 -2.06
N ALA A 297 89.89 -30.99 -1.41
CA ALA A 297 89.17 -29.98 -0.65
C ALA A 297 88.43 -29.00 -1.58
N GLY A 298 87.23 -29.38 -2.05
CA GLY A 298 86.26 -28.48 -2.67
C GLY A 298 85.53 -27.64 -1.63
N GLY A 299 85.54 -26.32 -1.79
CA GLY A 299 85.15 -25.31 -0.79
C GLY A 299 83.76 -25.46 -0.16
N ALA A 300 83.64 -24.87 1.03
CA ALA A 300 82.48 -24.96 1.91
C ALA A 300 81.15 -24.65 1.23
N SER A 301 80.17 -25.53 1.46
CA SER A 301 78.74 -25.28 1.30
C SER A 301 78.36 -23.93 1.91
N GLN A 302 77.99 -22.94 1.08
CA GLN A 302 77.47 -21.67 1.60
C GLN A 302 75.99 -21.80 1.96
N ALA A 303 75.63 -21.25 3.13
CA ALA A 303 74.29 -21.33 3.69
C ALA A 303 73.28 -20.53 2.86
N GLY A 304 72.12 -21.13 2.56
CA GLY A 304 70.93 -20.37 2.19
C GLY A 304 70.35 -19.67 3.42
N SER A 305 69.76 -18.48 3.27
CA SER A 305 68.83 -17.89 4.24
C SER A 305 68.09 -16.68 3.66
N VAL A 306 66.77 -16.79 3.52
CA VAL A 306 65.84 -15.74 3.97
C VAL A 306 64.60 -16.45 4.47
N GLY A 307 64.12 -16.04 5.65
CA GLY A 307 62.84 -16.37 6.25
C GLY A 307 62.42 -15.20 7.13
N ARG A 308 61.12 -15.03 7.37
CA ARG A 308 60.60 -13.96 8.24
C ARG A 308 59.57 -14.53 9.21
N SER A 309 59.79 -14.27 10.49
CA SER A 309 58.76 -14.35 11.53
C SER A 309 58.29 -12.94 11.87
N SER A 310 56.98 -12.74 11.94
CA SER A 310 56.44 -11.49 12.47
C SER A 310 55.15 -11.72 13.24
N PHE A 311 54.91 -10.80 14.16
CA PHE A 311 53.74 -10.77 15.00
C PHE A 311 52.95 -9.49 14.74
N GLY A 312 51.64 -9.55 14.89
CA GLY A 312 50.77 -8.38 14.86
C GLY A 312 49.60 -8.52 15.83
N VAL A 313 49.14 -7.41 16.38
CA VAL A 313 47.92 -7.32 17.17
C VAL A 313 46.73 -7.06 16.25
N VAL A 314 45.68 -7.88 16.33
CA VAL A 314 44.41 -7.61 15.63
C VAL A 314 43.54 -6.63 16.42
N ALA A 315 42.70 -5.88 15.71
CA ALA A 315 41.75 -4.94 16.33
C ALA A 315 40.76 -5.66 17.27
N ALA A 316 40.34 -4.95 18.31
CA ALA A 316 39.23 -5.37 19.17
C ALA A 316 37.89 -5.43 18.41
N ALA A 317 37.00 -6.34 18.82
CA ALA A 317 35.63 -6.34 18.34
C ALA A 317 34.91 -5.04 18.75
N PRO A 318 34.14 -4.40 17.85
CA PRO A 318 33.27 -3.30 18.23
C PRO A 318 32.22 -3.76 19.25
N ALA A 319 31.81 -2.86 20.14
CA ALA A 319 30.82 -3.14 21.19
C ALA A 319 29.53 -2.33 20.96
N GLY A 320 28.46 -2.70 21.68
CA GLY A 320 27.21 -1.91 21.66
C GLY A 320 26.54 -1.81 20.29
N PHE A 321 26.72 -2.80 19.41
CA PHE A 321 26.07 -2.82 18.10
C PHE A 321 24.54 -2.86 18.28
N ALA A 322 23.82 -1.90 17.68
CA ALA A 322 22.37 -1.79 17.80
C ALA A 322 21.77 -1.04 16.60
N ALA A 323 20.48 -1.26 16.34
CA ALA A 323 19.72 -0.43 15.42
C ALA A 323 19.39 0.90 16.10
N SER A 324 19.78 2.03 15.49
CA SER A 324 19.46 3.38 15.99
C SER A 324 18.19 3.96 15.38
N ALA A 325 17.87 3.57 14.14
CA ALA A 325 16.65 3.99 13.46
C ALA A 325 16.20 2.91 12.47
N VAL A 326 14.89 2.68 12.42
CA VAL A 326 14.27 1.65 11.59
C VAL A 326 13.24 2.32 10.68
N HIS A 327 13.34 2.04 9.38
CA HIS A 327 12.44 2.56 8.36
C HIS A 327 11.85 1.41 7.52
N VAL A 328 11.03 1.76 6.52
CA VAL A 328 10.36 0.79 5.65
C VAL A 328 11.37 0.00 4.79
N THR A 329 12.44 0.62 4.31
CA THR A 329 13.43 0.01 3.41
C THR A 329 14.88 0.21 3.85
N SER A 330 15.10 0.70 5.08
CA SER A 330 16.44 0.93 5.61
C SER A 330 16.50 0.78 7.12
N ILE A 331 17.68 0.41 7.60
CA ILE A 331 18.02 0.37 9.03
C ILE A 331 19.35 1.09 9.22
N SER A 332 19.35 2.04 10.15
CA SER A 332 20.57 2.69 10.63
C SER A 332 21.11 1.93 11.82
N TRP A 333 22.40 1.61 11.77
CA TRP A 333 23.13 0.86 12.78
C TRP A 333 24.20 1.73 13.42
N VAL A 334 24.37 1.57 14.72
CA VAL A 334 25.37 2.25 15.53
C VAL A 334 26.12 1.24 16.39
N TRP A 335 27.34 1.61 16.77
CA TRP A 335 28.19 0.84 17.67
C TRP A 335 29.16 1.78 18.39
N THR A 336 29.72 1.29 19.49
CA THR A 336 30.90 1.89 20.11
C THR A 336 32.13 1.49 19.31
N PRO A 337 33.00 2.45 18.93
CA PRO A 337 34.28 2.17 18.29
C PRO A 337 35.07 1.08 19.01
N ALA A 338 35.84 0.30 18.24
CA ALA A 338 36.74 -0.70 18.83
C ALA A 338 37.72 -0.03 19.80
N ALA A 339 37.98 -0.66 20.95
CA ALA A 339 38.83 -0.10 22.00
C ALA A 339 40.29 0.07 21.55
N ASP A 340 40.73 -0.75 20.61
CA ASP A 340 42.05 -0.72 20.00
C ASP A 340 41.96 -1.27 18.55
N PHE A 341 42.83 -0.74 17.67
CA PHE A 341 42.95 -1.17 16.28
C PHE A 341 44.21 -2.03 16.02
N GLY A 342 44.83 -2.51 17.10
CA GLY A 342 46.07 -3.29 17.05
C GLY A 342 47.21 -2.57 16.33
N ASP A 343 48.01 -3.33 15.58
CA ASP A 343 49.18 -2.83 14.82
C ASP A 343 48.79 -2.31 13.41
N GLY A 344 47.51 -1.99 13.18
CA GLY A 344 47.01 -1.38 11.94
C GLY A 344 47.38 0.10 11.80
N PRO A 345 47.23 0.70 10.61
CA PRO A 345 47.41 2.15 10.42
C PRO A 345 46.47 2.97 11.33
N THR A 346 46.76 4.26 11.50
CA THR A 346 46.02 5.18 12.39
C THR A 346 44.56 5.46 12.00
N THR A 347 44.05 4.85 10.92
CA THR A 347 42.69 5.08 10.41
C THR A 347 41.78 3.89 10.71
N SER A 348 40.71 4.15 11.45
CA SER A 348 39.72 3.17 11.90
C SER A 348 38.61 2.95 10.87
N TYR A 349 38.46 1.72 10.37
CA TYR A 349 37.36 1.34 9.50
C TYR A 349 36.49 0.24 10.09
N TYR A 350 35.24 0.15 9.63
CA TYR A 350 34.28 -0.89 10.04
C TYR A 350 33.56 -1.51 8.84
N ARG A 351 33.10 -2.74 9.02
CA ARG A 351 32.29 -3.48 8.03
C ARG A 351 31.10 -4.14 8.72
N VAL A 352 29.92 -4.02 8.12
CA VAL A 352 28.67 -4.62 8.61
C VAL A 352 28.30 -5.78 7.70
N PHE A 353 27.92 -6.91 8.30
CA PHE A 353 27.61 -8.15 7.60
C PHE A 353 26.26 -8.72 8.04
N PRO A 354 25.57 -9.47 7.16
CA PRO A 354 24.52 -10.40 7.57
C PRO A 354 25.05 -11.40 8.60
N ALA A 355 24.25 -11.72 9.61
CA ALA A 355 24.63 -12.71 10.62
C ALA A 355 24.78 -14.14 10.08
N THR A 356 24.32 -14.39 8.86
CA THR A 356 24.54 -15.66 8.14
C THR A 356 25.95 -15.78 7.57
N VAL A 357 26.69 -14.68 7.48
CA VAL A 357 28.07 -14.70 6.99
C VAL A 357 28.98 -15.17 8.11
N THR A 358 29.74 -16.22 7.83
CA THR A 358 30.78 -16.75 8.70
C THR A 358 32.15 -16.55 8.05
N ALA A 359 33.23 -16.67 8.84
CA ALA A 359 34.58 -16.53 8.32
C ALA A 359 34.91 -17.69 7.33
N PRO A 360 35.56 -17.41 6.18
CA PRO A 360 36.07 -16.10 5.74
C PRO A 360 34.98 -15.14 5.29
N TYR A 361 35.03 -13.90 5.78
CA TYR A 361 34.07 -12.87 5.42
C TYR A 361 34.30 -12.40 3.96
N PRO A 362 33.28 -12.43 3.08
CA PRO A 362 33.38 -11.94 1.71
C PRO A 362 33.53 -10.42 1.68
N GLY A 363 33.58 -9.85 0.46
CA GLY A 363 33.52 -8.39 0.28
C GLY A 363 32.32 -7.77 1.01
N PRO A 364 32.50 -6.64 1.71
CA PRO A 364 31.43 -6.04 2.52
C PRO A 364 30.24 -5.56 1.70
N GLU A 365 29.07 -5.47 2.32
CA GLU A 365 27.87 -4.85 1.71
C GLU A 365 28.08 -3.35 1.38
N SER A 366 29.08 -2.70 1.99
CA SER A 366 29.43 -1.29 1.80
C SER A 366 30.94 -1.03 1.88
N ALA A 367 31.40 0.09 1.30
CA ALA A 367 32.78 0.56 1.45
C ALA A 367 33.18 0.73 2.94
N PRO A 368 34.48 0.72 3.29
CA PRO A 368 34.96 0.90 4.66
C PRO A 368 34.37 2.15 5.35
N LEU A 369 33.84 2.00 6.57
CA LEU A 369 33.06 3.03 7.28
C LEU A 369 33.82 3.64 8.46
N LEU A 370 33.56 4.91 8.81
CA LEU A 370 34.22 5.61 9.94
C LEU A 370 33.58 5.34 11.32
N ALA A 371 32.24 5.29 11.42
CA ALA A 371 31.44 4.77 12.55
C ALA A 371 29.94 4.96 12.25
N GLY A 372 29.12 3.94 12.49
CA GLY A 372 27.70 3.93 12.11
C GLY A 372 27.48 3.79 10.60
N THR A 373 26.33 3.26 10.20
CA THR A 373 25.94 3.17 8.79
C THR A 373 24.44 3.00 8.62
N THR A 374 23.93 3.31 7.43
CA THR A 374 22.56 2.97 7.04
C THR A 374 22.58 1.96 5.92
N VAL A 375 22.01 0.80 6.17
CA VAL A 375 21.78 -0.23 5.15
C VAL A 375 20.44 0.08 4.49
N ILE A 376 20.43 0.21 3.17
CA ILE A 376 19.28 0.58 2.34
C ILE A 376 18.85 -0.58 1.44
N ASN A 377 17.79 -0.38 0.64
CA ASN A 377 17.23 -1.39 -0.28
C ASN A 377 16.76 -2.67 0.43
N LEU A 378 16.31 -2.53 1.67
CA LEU A 378 15.73 -3.61 2.45
C LEU A 378 14.24 -3.81 2.10
N THR A 379 13.76 -5.04 2.25
CA THR A 379 12.34 -5.39 2.07
C THR A 379 11.53 -4.92 3.28
N PRO A 380 10.32 -4.34 3.09
CA PRO A 380 9.43 -3.98 4.19
C PRO A 380 9.04 -5.16 5.07
N ASN A 381 8.70 -4.89 6.33
CA ASN A 381 8.25 -5.88 7.31
C ASN A 381 9.10 -7.17 7.37
N THR A 382 10.42 -7.06 7.23
CA THR A 382 11.32 -8.22 7.12
C THR A 382 12.39 -8.14 8.20
N THR A 383 12.69 -9.27 8.84
CA THR A 383 13.73 -9.38 9.86
C THR A 383 15.12 -9.37 9.23
N TYR A 384 16.00 -8.50 9.74
CA TYR A 384 17.41 -8.49 9.35
C TYR A 384 18.30 -8.72 10.58
N TYR A 385 19.16 -9.74 10.49
CA TYR A 385 20.19 -10.06 11.48
C TYR A 385 21.54 -9.53 10.98
N ARG A 386 22.27 -8.79 11.81
CA ARG A 386 23.53 -8.13 11.45
C ARG A 386 24.55 -8.18 12.58
N PHE A 387 25.83 -8.12 12.23
CA PHE A 387 26.95 -7.81 13.15
C PHE A 387 27.93 -6.84 12.47
N VAL A 388 28.86 -6.29 13.26
CA VAL A 388 29.91 -5.40 12.77
C VAL A 388 31.29 -5.91 13.19
N THR A 389 32.29 -5.68 12.33
CA THR A 389 33.72 -5.88 12.63
C THR A 389 34.47 -4.56 12.50
N ALA A 390 35.57 -4.42 13.23
CA ALA A 390 36.61 -3.44 12.92
C ALA A 390 37.50 -4.01 11.81
N PHE A 391 37.98 -3.16 10.91
CA PHE A 391 38.70 -3.55 9.71
C PHE A 391 40.06 -2.85 9.62
N THR A 392 41.10 -3.63 9.34
CA THR A 392 42.50 -3.18 9.19
C THR A 392 43.14 -3.83 7.96
N ASP A 393 44.32 -3.36 7.56
CA ASP A 393 45.15 -3.99 6.51
C ASP A 393 45.53 -5.45 6.82
N TRP A 394 45.32 -5.88 8.06
CA TRP A 394 45.61 -7.21 8.58
C TRP A 394 44.37 -8.12 8.68
N GLY A 395 43.18 -7.61 8.31
CA GLY A 395 41.90 -8.32 8.37
C GLY A 395 40.91 -7.72 9.37
N ASP A 396 39.77 -8.39 9.54
CA ASP A 396 38.73 -8.00 10.51
C ASP A 396 39.12 -8.29 11.98
N SER A 397 38.44 -7.66 12.91
CA SER A 397 38.37 -8.13 14.30
C SER A 397 37.49 -9.39 14.43
N ALA A 398 37.37 -9.93 15.64
CA ALA A 398 36.20 -10.75 15.99
C ALA A 398 34.89 -9.96 15.76
N PRO A 399 33.77 -10.62 15.42
CA PRO A 399 32.49 -9.96 15.24
C PRO A 399 31.95 -9.42 16.58
N SER A 400 31.17 -8.33 16.51
CA SER A 400 30.28 -7.96 17.62
C SER A 400 29.22 -9.04 17.86
N ASN A 401 28.48 -8.94 18.96
CA ASN A 401 27.22 -9.70 19.08
C ASN A 401 26.30 -9.37 17.89
N ALA A 402 25.66 -10.40 17.34
CA ALA A 402 24.66 -10.21 16.31
C ALA A 402 23.37 -9.62 16.91
N VAL A 403 22.75 -8.70 16.19
CA VAL A 403 21.48 -8.06 16.58
C VAL A 403 20.50 -8.16 15.42
N SER A 404 19.21 -8.23 15.74
CA SER A 404 18.13 -8.27 14.76
C SER A 404 17.07 -7.21 15.01
N THR A 405 16.44 -6.74 13.93
CA THR A 405 15.23 -5.92 13.98
C THR A 405 14.40 -6.13 12.71
N HIS A 406 13.12 -5.76 12.72
CA HIS A 406 12.27 -5.77 11.53
C HIS A 406 12.22 -4.38 10.91
N THR A 407 12.28 -4.29 9.59
CA THR A 407 11.87 -3.06 8.89
C THR A 407 10.40 -2.73 9.18
N LEU A 408 10.02 -1.47 9.06
CA LEU A 408 8.61 -1.08 9.16
C LEU A 408 7.82 -1.65 7.99
N ALA A 409 6.53 -1.90 8.19
CA ALA A 409 5.62 -2.25 7.11
C ALA A 409 5.33 -1.00 6.25
N ASN A 410 5.23 -1.20 4.94
CA ASN A 410 4.84 -0.13 4.01
C ASN A 410 3.33 0.13 4.10
N VAL A 411 2.89 1.35 3.78
CA VAL A 411 1.47 1.70 3.72
C VAL A 411 0.83 0.96 2.52
N PRO A 412 -0.30 0.24 2.71
CA PRO A 412 -1.02 -0.37 1.60
C PRO A 412 -1.59 0.70 0.66
N ALA A 413 -1.83 0.36 -0.60
CA ALA A 413 -2.46 1.27 -1.57
C ALA A 413 -3.79 0.72 -2.06
N ALA A 414 -4.73 1.59 -2.43
CA ALA A 414 -6.02 1.18 -3.00
C ALA A 414 -5.80 0.31 -4.26
N ALA A 415 -6.58 -0.77 -4.38
CA ALA A 415 -6.60 -1.54 -5.61
C ALA A 415 -7.30 -0.75 -6.73
N ALA A 416 -6.96 -1.03 -7.99
CA ALA A 416 -7.63 -0.42 -9.15
C ALA A 416 -9.15 -0.60 -9.11
N ALA A 417 -9.60 -1.78 -8.66
CA ALA A 417 -10.99 -2.06 -8.30
C ALA A 417 -11.12 -2.19 -6.77
N ALA A 418 -11.20 -1.05 -6.07
CA ALA A 418 -11.22 -1.02 -4.61
C ALA A 418 -12.45 -1.75 -4.01
N PHE A 419 -13.57 -1.79 -4.73
CA PHE A 419 -14.79 -2.46 -4.29
C PHE A 419 -15.28 -3.49 -5.32
N THR A 420 -15.54 -4.72 -4.88
CA THR A 420 -16.08 -5.82 -5.69
C THR A 420 -17.16 -6.58 -4.91
N GLY A 421 -17.88 -7.51 -5.56
CA GLY A 421 -18.90 -8.33 -4.87
C GLY A 421 -20.05 -7.53 -4.25
N MET A 422 -20.38 -6.38 -4.84
CA MET A 422 -21.40 -5.46 -4.32
C MET A 422 -22.78 -6.12 -4.33
N ALA A 423 -23.44 -6.15 -3.17
CA ALA A 423 -24.82 -6.59 -3.00
C ALA A 423 -25.53 -5.69 -1.97
N ALA A 424 -26.80 -6.00 -1.68
CA ALA A 424 -27.57 -5.22 -0.71
C ALA A 424 -27.04 -5.33 0.72
N ALA A 425 -26.37 -6.43 1.08
CA ALA A 425 -25.86 -6.66 2.44
C ALA A 425 -24.39 -7.15 2.48
N SER A 426 -23.68 -7.05 1.35
CA SER A 426 -22.27 -7.45 1.26
C SER A 426 -21.50 -6.62 0.25
N LEU A 427 -20.20 -6.50 0.47
CA LEU A 427 -19.21 -6.02 -0.49
C LEU A 427 -17.84 -6.58 -0.09
N THR A 428 -16.88 -6.48 -0.99
CA THR A 428 -15.46 -6.78 -0.73
C THR A 428 -14.63 -5.54 -0.98
N LEU A 429 -13.85 -5.14 0.03
CA LEU A 429 -12.82 -4.11 -0.07
C LEU A 429 -11.51 -4.77 -0.50
N ASN A 430 -10.82 -4.20 -1.49
CA ASN A 430 -9.55 -4.71 -2.02
C ASN A 430 -8.46 -3.63 -1.96
N TRP A 431 -7.24 -4.02 -1.59
CA TRP A 431 -6.05 -3.17 -1.59
C TRP A 431 -4.85 -3.92 -2.16
N THR A 432 -3.71 -3.24 -2.25
CA THR A 432 -2.44 -3.80 -2.67
C THR A 432 -1.44 -3.74 -1.51
N ALA A 433 -0.40 -4.56 -1.57
CA ALA A 433 0.63 -4.63 -0.54
C ALA A 433 1.51 -3.36 -0.42
N GLY A 434 1.25 -2.31 -1.21
CA GLY A 434 2.08 -1.11 -1.31
C GLY A 434 3.22 -1.27 -2.33
N ASN A 435 3.95 -0.18 -2.58
CA ASN A 435 5.19 -0.18 -3.38
C ASN A 435 6.29 0.57 -2.61
N PRO A 436 7.39 -0.08 -2.18
CA PRO A 436 7.68 -1.52 -2.35
C PRO A 436 6.68 -2.42 -1.62
N GLN A 437 6.56 -3.66 -2.07
CA GLN A 437 5.54 -4.59 -1.58
C GLN A 437 5.89 -5.11 -0.17
N ASN A 438 4.87 -5.11 0.69
CA ASN A 438 4.93 -5.88 1.93
C ASN A 438 4.90 -7.40 1.64
N PRO A 439 5.60 -8.23 2.43
CA PRO A 439 5.51 -9.68 2.37
C PRO A 439 4.08 -10.20 2.62
N SER A 440 3.76 -11.39 2.09
CA SER A 440 2.42 -12.00 2.15
C SER A 440 1.92 -12.34 3.56
N TYR A 441 2.81 -12.43 4.55
CA TYR A 441 2.46 -12.64 5.96
C TYR A 441 2.10 -11.34 6.68
N THR A 442 2.21 -10.18 6.02
CA THR A 442 1.89 -8.88 6.63
C THR A 442 0.41 -8.82 6.98
N VAL A 443 0.11 -8.48 8.23
CA VAL A 443 -1.26 -8.33 8.71
C VAL A 443 -1.72 -6.90 8.45
N TYR A 444 -2.95 -6.76 7.97
CA TYR A 444 -3.60 -5.49 7.74
C TYR A 444 -4.71 -5.28 8.76
N GLN A 445 -4.70 -4.11 9.41
CA GLN A 445 -5.84 -3.64 10.18
C GLN A 445 -6.80 -2.94 9.21
N VAL A 446 -8.06 -3.38 9.20
CA VAL A 446 -9.14 -2.85 8.38
C VAL A 446 -10.21 -2.28 9.29
N ASP A 447 -10.43 -0.98 9.19
CA ASP A 447 -11.50 -0.29 9.90
C ASP A 447 -12.65 0.02 8.94
N ARG A 448 -13.88 -0.16 9.43
CA ARG A 448 -15.14 0.19 8.76
C ARG A 448 -15.95 1.10 9.68
N ALA A 449 -16.52 2.18 9.15
CA ALA A 449 -17.41 3.08 9.87
C ALA A 449 -18.61 3.54 9.03
N LEU A 450 -19.58 4.22 9.66
CA LEU A 450 -20.76 4.81 9.02
C LEU A 450 -20.55 6.29 8.63
N ASP A 451 -19.45 6.90 9.06
CA ASP A 451 -19.09 8.28 8.76
C ASP A 451 -17.60 8.41 8.39
N ALA A 452 -17.27 9.49 7.69
CA ALA A 452 -15.92 9.77 7.21
C ALA A 452 -14.89 10.05 8.33
N GLY A 453 -15.36 10.43 9.52
CA GLY A 453 -14.51 10.67 10.69
C GLY A 453 -14.25 9.42 11.51
N PHE A 454 -14.81 8.27 11.12
CA PHE A 454 -14.73 7.00 11.86
C PHE A 454 -15.25 7.12 13.31
N ALA A 455 -16.21 8.01 13.57
CA ALA A 455 -16.73 8.28 14.91
C ALA A 455 -17.92 7.37 15.29
N SER A 456 -18.63 6.83 14.31
CA SER A 456 -19.87 6.07 14.46
C SER A 456 -19.82 4.74 13.69
N GLY A 457 -20.31 3.68 14.33
CA GLY A 457 -20.32 2.34 13.73
C GLY A 457 -18.93 1.77 13.41
N LEU A 458 -17.88 2.24 14.09
CA LEU A 458 -16.51 1.77 13.91
C LEU A 458 -16.37 0.30 14.29
N LEU A 459 -15.90 -0.50 13.35
CA LEU A 459 -15.53 -1.89 13.55
C LEU A 459 -14.17 -2.15 12.92
N THR A 460 -13.30 -2.81 13.68
CA THR A 460 -11.92 -3.13 13.30
C THR A 460 -11.76 -4.63 13.13
N SER A 461 -11.04 -5.04 12.09
CA SER A 461 -10.67 -6.43 11.82
C SER A 461 -9.21 -6.52 11.37
N TYR A 462 -8.63 -7.72 11.47
CA TYR A 462 -7.25 -8.00 11.09
C TYR A 462 -7.21 -9.17 10.12
N VAL A 463 -6.55 -8.98 8.97
CA VAL A 463 -6.47 -10.00 7.92
C VAL A 463 -5.07 -9.98 7.29
N ALA A 464 -4.53 -11.13 6.89
CA ALA A 464 -3.27 -11.20 6.10
C ALA A 464 -3.52 -11.18 4.58
N ALA A 465 -4.79 -11.30 4.16
CA ALA A 465 -5.19 -11.16 2.77
C ALA A 465 -5.12 -9.70 2.30
N LEU A 466 -5.16 -9.49 0.99
CA LEU A 466 -5.25 -8.16 0.36
C LEU A 466 -6.71 -7.73 0.11
N SER A 467 -7.65 -8.36 0.80
CA SER A 467 -9.06 -8.05 0.73
C SER A 467 -9.78 -8.38 2.03
N SER A 468 -10.92 -7.73 2.26
CA SER A 468 -11.81 -7.99 3.39
C SER A 468 -13.27 -7.92 2.93
N SER A 469 -14.09 -8.85 3.42
CA SER A 469 -15.54 -8.90 3.18
C SER A 469 -16.27 -8.74 4.53
N PRO A 470 -16.58 -7.49 4.91
CA PRO A 470 -17.15 -7.19 6.22
C PRO A 470 -18.58 -7.72 6.34
N ALA A 471 -18.92 -8.35 7.47
CA ALA A 471 -20.26 -8.88 7.72
C ALA A 471 -21.27 -7.81 8.19
N ALA A 472 -22.56 -8.15 8.12
CA ALA A 472 -23.69 -7.38 8.66
C ALA A 472 -23.82 -5.96 8.08
N LEU A 473 -23.70 -5.82 6.77
CA LEU A 473 -23.98 -4.56 6.10
C LEU A 473 -25.47 -4.41 5.81
N THR A 474 -25.95 -3.18 5.87
CA THR A 474 -27.34 -2.80 5.58
C THR A 474 -27.49 -2.29 4.15
N PRO A 475 -28.64 -2.51 3.49
CA PRO A 475 -28.91 -1.97 2.14
C PRO A 475 -28.85 -0.46 2.06
N ASN A 476 -28.48 0.02 0.87
CA ASN A 476 -28.37 1.43 0.52
C ASN A 476 -27.66 2.30 1.59
N THR A 477 -26.63 1.75 2.23
CA THR A 477 -25.92 2.41 3.33
C THR A 477 -24.48 2.68 2.94
N THR A 478 -24.02 3.91 3.17
CA THR A 478 -22.64 4.33 2.89
C THR A 478 -21.74 3.86 4.02
N TYR A 479 -20.66 3.15 3.66
CA TYR A 479 -19.63 2.73 4.58
C TYR A 479 -18.29 3.36 4.20
N HIS A 480 -17.53 3.78 5.22
CA HIS A 480 -16.19 4.33 5.11
C HIS A 480 -15.16 3.30 5.57
N PHE A 481 -14.05 3.18 4.85
CA PHE A 481 -13.02 2.18 5.06
C PHE A 481 -11.64 2.80 5.10
N GLN A 482 -10.79 2.36 6.01
CA GLN A 482 -9.36 2.66 6.03
C GLN A 482 -8.57 1.40 6.37
N VAL A 483 -7.39 1.26 5.77
CA VAL A 483 -6.53 0.09 5.92
C VAL A 483 -5.10 0.54 6.23
N ARG A 484 -4.43 -0.14 7.17
CA ARG A 484 -3.00 0.04 7.45
C ARG A 484 -2.33 -1.30 7.64
N ALA A 485 -1.04 -1.38 7.32
CA ALA A 485 -0.24 -2.56 7.57
C ALA A 485 0.31 -2.55 9.01
N VAL A 486 0.53 -3.73 9.58
CA VAL A 486 1.14 -3.91 10.90
C VAL A 486 2.37 -4.79 10.70
N ASN A 487 3.53 -4.31 11.16
CA ASN A 487 4.76 -5.08 11.04
C ASN A 487 4.85 -6.19 12.11
N ALA A 488 5.87 -7.04 12.03
CA ALA A 488 6.08 -8.15 12.96
C ALA A 488 6.27 -7.71 14.42
N ASP A 489 6.75 -6.48 14.65
CA ASP A 489 6.88 -5.86 15.98
C ASP A 489 5.57 -5.19 16.46
N GLN A 490 4.45 -5.44 15.80
CA GLN A 490 3.14 -4.83 16.08
C GLN A 490 3.09 -3.31 15.92
N VAL A 491 4.03 -2.73 15.17
CA VAL A 491 4.06 -1.30 14.84
C VAL A 491 3.21 -1.07 13.59
N PRO A 492 2.12 -0.28 13.68
CA PRO A 492 1.28 0.03 12.54
C PRO A 492 1.93 1.09 11.64
N SER A 493 1.73 0.95 10.33
CA SER A 493 1.94 2.04 9.37
C SER A 493 0.90 3.14 9.57
N PRO A 494 1.08 4.33 8.95
CA PRO A 494 -0.03 5.23 8.69
C PRO A 494 -1.17 4.52 7.92
N TYR A 495 -2.39 5.02 8.05
CA TYR A 495 -3.51 4.57 7.23
C TYR A 495 -3.34 5.01 5.78
N ALA A 496 -3.74 4.13 4.86
CA ALA A 496 -4.01 4.51 3.49
C ALA A 496 -5.16 5.53 3.43
N ALA A 497 -5.27 6.26 2.32
CA ALA A 497 -6.38 7.17 2.10
C ALA A 497 -7.73 6.45 2.28
N ALA A 498 -8.63 7.04 3.07
CA ALA A 498 -9.93 6.46 3.33
C ALA A 498 -10.78 6.39 2.05
N LEU A 499 -11.51 5.31 1.88
CA LEU A 499 -12.42 5.07 0.76
C LEU A 499 -13.85 4.93 1.27
N ALA A 500 -14.83 5.22 0.43
CA ALA A 500 -16.23 5.04 0.78
C ALA A 500 -17.03 4.50 -0.41
N THR A 501 -18.07 3.72 -0.11
CA THR A 501 -19.05 3.28 -1.08
C THR A 501 -20.37 2.94 -0.37
N ALA A 502 -21.47 2.96 -1.11
CA ALA A 502 -22.76 2.46 -0.63
C ALA A 502 -22.99 1.02 -1.10
N THR A 503 -23.53 0.18 -0.20
CA THR A 503 -24.15 -1.11 -0.60
C THR A 503 -25.27 -0.89 -1.62
N LEU A 504 -25.64 -1.93 -2.36
CA LEU A 504 -26.79 -1.82 -3.26
C LEU A 504 -28.09 -1.63 -2.47
N ALA A 505 -29.09 -1.03 -3.10
CA ALA A 505 -30.43 -1.00 -2.51
C ALA A 505 -31.05 -2.40 -2.56
N ALA A 506 -31.86 -2.74 -1.57
CA ALA A 506 -32.71 -3.93 -1.65
C ALA A 506 -33.85 -3.65 -2.63
N GLN A 507 -34.24 -4.66 -3.42
CA GLN A 507 -35.40 -4.51 -4.30
C GLN A 507 -36.66 -4.21 -3.45
N PRO A 508 -37.51 -3.26 -3.85
CA PRO A 508 -38.80 -3.03 -3.16
C PRO A 508 -39.63 -4.31 -3.14
N ALA A 509 -40.41 -4.51 -2.07
CA ALA A 509 -41.25 -5.70 -1.92
C ALA A 509 -42.73 -5.32 -1.77
N GLY A 510 -43.64 -6.29 -1.90
CA GLY A 510 -45.07 -6.08 -1.63
C GLY A 510 -45.71 -4.98 -2.49
N ALA A 511 -45.29 -4.86 -3.76
CA ALA A 511 -45.89 -3.93 -4.70
C ALA A 511 -47.39 -4.20 -4.85
N GLY A 512 -48.21 -3.18 -4.64
CA GLY A 512 -49.66 -3.32 -4.61
C GLY A 512 -50.36 -1.96 -4.74
N PHE A 513 -51.68 -1.99 -4.63
CA PHE A 513 -52.52 -0.81 -4.83
C PHE A 513 -53.04 -0.27 -3.50
N GLY A 514 -52.97 1.05 -3.36
CA GLY A 514 -53.81 1.78 -2.41
C GLY A 514 -55.19 2.01 -3.02
N THR A 515 -55.78 3.19 -2.81
CA THR A 515 -57.04 3.55 -3.44
C THR A 515 -56.89 3.71 -4.96
N VAL A 516 -57.81 3.08 -5.71
CA VAL A 516 -57.92 3.23 -7.16
C VAL A 516 -59.19 4.01 -7.47
N TYR A 517 -59.05 5.15 -8.12
CA TYR A 517 -60.12 6.02 -8.55
C TYR A 517 -60.37 5.89 -10.05
N VAL A 518 -61.37 6.63 -10.55
CA VAL A 518 -61.79 6.60 -11.96
C VAL A 518 -60.68 7.06 -12.91
N THR A 519 -59.90 8.07 -12.51
CA THR A 519 -58.81 8.65 -13.32
C THR A 519 -57.47 8.70 -12.58
N SER A 520 -57.34 8.02 -11.45
CA SER A 520 -56.07 7.94 -10.73
C SER A 520 -55.92 6.64 -9.97
N ALA A 521 -54.68 6.23 -9.68
CA ALA A 521 -54.40 5.06 -8.87
C ALA A 521 -53.21 5.33 -7.96
N ALA A 522 -53.37 5.02 -6.67
CA ALA A 522 -52.27 4.99 -5.71
C ALA A 522 -51.53 3.64 -5.82
N PHE A 523 -50.23 3.70 -6.07
CA PHE A 523 -49.33 2.56 -6.10
C PHE A 523 -48.43 2.59 -4.87
N GLN A 524 -48.32 1.46 -4.16
CA GLN A 524 -47.63 1.35 -2.87
C GLN A 524 -46.72 0.14 -2.85
N TRP A 525 -45.66 0.21 -2.06
CA TRP A 525 -44.69 -0.86 -1.86
C TRP A 525 -44.11 -0.81 -0.43
N SER A 526 -43.36 -1.83 -0.07
CA SER A 526 -42.50 -1.86 1.11
C SER A 526 -41.09 -1.41 0.75
N ALA A 527 -40.46 -0.65 1.66
CA ALA A 527 -39.05 -0.29 1.54
C ALA A 527 -38.10 -1.51 1.65
N ALA A 528 -38.62 -2.69 2.03
CA ALA A 528 -37.83 -3.83 2.49
C ALA A 528 -36.88 -3.37 3.63
N ALA A 529 -35.58 -3.67 3.53
CA ALA A 529 -34.57 -3.26 4.51
C ALA A 529 -33.82 -1.97 4.11
N ASN A 530 -34.33 -1.22 3.12
CA ASN A 530 -33.73 0.06 2.73
C ASN A 530 -34.04 1.17 3.77
N PRO A 531 -33.13 2.13 3.97
CA PRO A 531 -33.36 3.29 4.83
C PRO A 531 -34.41 4.26 4.24
N PRO A 532 -35.06 5.09 5.07
CA PRO A 532 -36.15 5.98 4.65
C PRO A 532 -35.79 7.04 3.59
N ASP A 533 -34.51 7.31 3.38
CA ASP A 533 -33.99 8.25 2.38
C ASP A 533 -33.69 7.59 1.02
N THR A 534 -34.11 6.34 0.83
CA THR A 534 -33.94 5.62 -0.44
C THR A 534 -34.84 6.19 -1.52
N LEU A 535 -34.25 6.46 -2.70
CA LEU A 535 -34.99 6.89 -3.88
C LEU A 535 -35.68 5.72 -4.55
N TYR A 536 -36.97 5.88 -4.86
CA TYR A 536 -37.76 4.93 -5.63
C TYR A 536 -38.20 5.55 -6.95
N GLU A 537 -38.15 4.75 -8.01
CA GLU A 537 -38.68 5.09 -9.33
C GLU A 537 -39.86 4.18 -9.64
N ALA A 538 -41.07 4.74 -9.61
CA ALA A 538 -42.31 4.05 -9.94
C ALA A 538 -42.78 4.42 -11.35
N GLN A 539 -43.31 3.44 -12.08
CA GLN A 539 -43.78 3.62 -13.45
C GLN A 539 -45.18 3.03 -13.63
N VAL A 540 -45.96 3.63 -14.52
CA VAL A 540 -47.26 3.14 -14.97
C VAL A 540 -47.32 3.07 -16.49
N SER A 541 -47.97 2.04 -17.02
CA SER A 541 -48.16 1.81 -18.45
C SER A 541 -49.53 1.17 -18.75
N SER A 542 -50.19 1.58 -19.83
CA SER A 542 -51.43 0.96 -20.32
C SER A 542 -51.21 -0.28 -21.20
N ASP A 543 -49.98 -0.55 -21.61
CA ASP A 543 -49.64 -1.61 -22.56
C ASP A 543 -48.51 -2.50 -22.02
N ASN A 544 -48.50 -2.76 -20.71
CA ASN A 544 -47.51 -3.61 -20.06
C ASN A 544 -46.04 -3.20 -20.35
N PHE A 545 -45.79 -1.89 -20.36
CA PHE A 545 -44.50 -1.23 -20.58
C PHE A 545 -43.92 -1.40 -21.98
N PHE A 546 -44.75 -1.63 -23.02
CA PHE A 546 -44.35 -1.35 -24.39
C PHE A 546 -44.15 0.16 -24.61
N SER A 547 -44.99 0.98 -23.97
CA SER A 547 -44.85 2.42 -23.84
C SER A 547 -45.03 2.85 -22.37
N LEU A 548 -44.34 3.92 -21.99
CA LEU A 548 -44.47 4.50 -20.66
C LEU A 548 -45.62 5.51 -20.65
N THR A 549 -46.62 5.30 -19.80
CA THR A 549 -47.69 6.30 -19.61
C THR A 549 -47.21 7.44 -18.72
N ALA A 550 -46.61 7.11 -17.56
CA ALA A 550 -46.03 8.10 -16.65
C ALA A 550 -45.01 7.44 -15.70
N ALA A 551 -44.20 8.26 -15.04
CA ALA A 551 -43.26 7.84 -14.00
C ALA A 551 -43.25 8.83 -12.83
N SER A 552 -42.77 8.37 -11.68
CA SER A 552 -42.61 9.16 -10.46
C SER A 552 -41.29 8.77 -9.78
N SER A 553 -40.54 9.78 -9.33
CA SER A 553 -39.37 9.62 -8.47
C SER A 553 -39.72 10.16 -7.08
N THR A 554 -39.58 9.33 -6.05
CA THR A 554 -40.04 9.66 -4.69
C THR A 554 -39.18 8.98 -3.63
N LEU A 555 -39.06 9.60 -2.45
CA LEU A 555 -38.48 8.97 -1.25
C LEU A 555 -39.54 8.23 -0.43
N ALA A 556 -40.82 8.44 -0.73
CA ALA A 556 -41.91 7.73 -0.08
C ALA A 556 -42.06 6.31 -0.64
N THR A 557 -42.67 5.41 0.14
CA THR A 557 -43.00 4.06 -0.29
C THR A 557 -44.33 3.98 -1.08
N SER A 558 -44.68 5.07 -1.76
CA SER A 558 -45.89 5.19 -2.56
C SER A 558 -45.79 6.31 -3.60
N ALA A 559 -46.49 6.14 -4.72
CA ALA A 559 -46.72 7.16 -5.74
C ALA A 559 -48.17 7.12 -6.22
N THR A 560 -48.76 8.28 -6.52
CA THR A 560 -50.10 8.36 -7.12
C THR A 560 -49.99 8.83 -8.55
N PHE A 561 -50.62 8.09 -9.47
CA PHE A 561 -50.67 8.41 -10.88
C PHE A 561 -52.05 8.96 -11.24
N PHE A 562 -52.09 10.12 -11.90
CA PHE A 562 -53.31 10.83 -12.28
C PHE A 562 -53.54 10.77 -13.80
N SER A 563 -54.69 11.28 -14.24
CA SER A 563 -55.07 11.35 -15.66
C SER A 563 -55.11 9.99 -16.37
N LEU A 564 -55.46 8.92 -15.63
CA LEU A 564 -55.65 7.58 -16.18
C LEU A 564 -56.99 7.50 -16.93
N THR A 565 -57.01 6.77 -18.05
CA THR A 565 -58.22 6.60 -18.86
C THR A 565 -59.18 5.60 -18.21
N PRO A 566 -60.40 5.98 -17.83
CA PRO A 566 -61.36 5.07 -17.17
C PRO A 566 -61.60 3.77 -17.95
N GLY A 567 -61.77 2.66 -17.24
CA GLY A 567 -61.97 1.33 -17.82
C GLY A 567 -60.71 0.70 -18.41
N THR A 568 -59.56 1.35 -18.34
CA THR A 568 -58.30 0.86 -18.93
C THR A 568 -57.49 0.08 -17.91
N GLN A 569 -56.94 -1.07 -18.32
CA GLN A 569 -55.98 -1.82 -17.51
C GLN A 569 -54.62 -1.13 -17.55
N TYR A 570 -54.06 -0.87 -16.37
CA TYR A 570 -52.73 -0.29 -16.20
C TYR A 570 -51.84 -1.25 -15.43
N PHE A 571 -50.56 -1.26 -15.80
CA PHE A 571 -49.48 -2.05 -15.19
C PHE A 571 -48.54 -1.11 -14.47
N PHE A 572 -48.10 -1.51 -13.28
CA PHE A 572 -47.29 -0.71 -12.38
C PHE A 572 -46.07 -1.52 -11.93
N LYS A 573 -44.91 -0.87 -11.87
CA LYS A 573 -43.67 -1.46 -11.35
C LYS A 573 -42.84 -0.37 -10.67
N VAL A 574 -42.04 -0.77 -9.68
CA VAL A 574 -41.15 0.13 -8.95
C VAL A 574 -39.76 -0.48 -8.83
N ARG A 575 -38.72 0.36 -8.77
CA ARG A 575 -37.37 -0.04 -8.38
C ARG A 575 -36.80 0.93 -7.36
N ALA A 576 -35.83 0.49 -6.58
CA ALA A 576 -35.05 1.36 -5.72
C ALA A 576 -33.78 1.82 -6.46
N VAL A 577 -33.27 2.99 -6.10
CA VAL A 577 -32.00 3.53 -6.59
C VAL A 577 -31.12 3.80 -5.37
N ASN A 578 -29.93 3.20 -5.34
CA ASN A 578 -29.03 3.36 -4.21
C ASN A 578 -28.33 4.74 -4.23
N ARG A 579 -27.57 5.07 -3.18
CA ARG A 579 -26.84 6.34 -3.04
C ARG A 579 -25.73 6.53 -4.08
N ASN A 580 -25.30 5.47 -4.75
CA ASN A 580 -24.38 5.52 -5.89
C ASN A 580 -25.12 5.60 -7.24
N LEU A 581 -26.43 5.88 -7.24
CA LEU A 581 -27.30 5.96 -8.41
C LEU A 581 -27.38 4.64 -9.21
N VAL A 582 -27.13 3.50 -8.56
CA VAL A 582 -27.30 2.18 -9.15
C VAL A 582 -28.73 1.70 -8.87
N PRO A 583 -29.58 1.53 -9.91
CA PRO A 583 -30.92 1.02 -9.74
C PRO A 583 -30.93 -0.49 -9.46
N THR A 584 -31.91 -0.95 -8.69
CA THR A 584 -32.29 -2.37 -8.67
C THR A 584 -33.03 -2.73 -9.95
N ASP A 585 -33.26 -4.03 -10.17
CA ASP A 585 -34.30 -4.46 -11.08
C ASP A 585 -35.67 -3.94 -10.60
N TYR A 586 -36.57 -3.71 -11.56
CA TYR A 586 -37.97 -3.43 -11.25
C TYR A 586 -38.64 -4.64 -10.60
N THR A 587 -39.58 -4.39 -9.69
CA THR A 587 -40.50 -5.42 -9.20
C THR A 587 -41.27 -6.04 -10.37
N ALA A 588 -41.80 -7.25 -10.16
CA ALA A 588 -42.81 -7.79 -11.07
C ALA A 588 -43.95 -6.78 -11.26
N SER A 589 -44.44 -6.66 -12.50
CA SER A 589 -45.56 -5.77 -12.81
C SER A 589 -46.83 -6.26 -12.13
N VAL A 590 -47.50 -5.38 -11.41
CA VAL A 590 -48.87 -5.60 -10.92
C VAL A 590 -49.84 -4.79 -11.76
N SER A 591 -51.07 -5.26 -11.94
CA SER A 591 -52.05 -4.54 -12.77
C SER A 591 -53.37 -4.31 -12.04
N THR A 592 -53.99 -3.19 -12.37
CA THR A 592 -55.36 -2.86 -11.94
C THR A 592 -56.09 -2.18 -13.09
N ARG A 593 -57.41 -2.26 -13.09
CA ARG A 593 -58.25 -1.52 -14.03
C ARG A 593 -58.65 -0.21 -13.37
N SER A 594 -58.24 0.91 -13.97
CA SER A 594 -58.81 2.21 -13.59
C SER A 594 -60.32 2.17 -13.85
N GLY A 595 -61.14 2.54 -12.88
CA GLY A 595 -62.60 2.55 -13.01
C GLY A 595 -63.33 1.20 -12.94
N ASN A 596 -63.20 0.45 -11.83
CA ASN A 596 -64.24 -0.51 -11.46
C ASN A 596 -64.90 -0.08 -10.14
N LEU A 597 -65.98 0.71 -10.23
CA LEU A 597 -66.89 0.98 -9.12
C LEU A 597 -68.13 0.12 -9.35
N SER A 598 -68.21 -1.03 -8.67
CA SER A 598 -69.39 -1.89 -8.68
C SER A 598 -70.63 -1.26 -8.01
N ASP A 599 -70.49 -0.07 -7.42
CA ASP A 599 -71.56 0.67 -6.78
C ASP A 599 -72.07 1.78 -7.70
N THR A 600 -73.21 1.52 -8.34
CA THR A 600 -73.97 2.46 -9.17
C THR A 600 -75.12 3.13 -8.42
N SER A 601 -75.08 3.13 -7.08
CA SER A 601 -76.10 3.80 -6.27
C SER A 601 -76.23 5.28 -6.62
N GLN A 602 -77.48 5.74 -6.66
CA GLN A 602 -77.80 7.12 -7.00
C GLN A 602 -77.27 8.07 -5.91
N PRO A 603 -76.51 9.13 -6.25
CA PRO A 603 -76.11 10.15 -5.28
C PRO A 603 -77.31 10.89 -4.66
N SER A 604 -77.15 11.44 -3.45
CA SER A 604 -78.17 12.29 -2.84
C SER A 604 -78.39 13.56 -3.66
N ALA A 605 -79.61 14.11 -3.66
CA ALA A 605 -79.84 15.42 -4.27
C ALA A 605 -79.04 16.52 -3.52
N PRO A 606 -78.48 17.53 -4.22
CA PRO A 606 -77.92 18.71 -3.56
C PRO A 606 -79.01 19.53 -2.85
N GLY A 607 -78.61 20.45 -1.96
CA GLY A 607 -79.54 21.38 -1.33
C GLY A 607 -80.12 22.42 -2.31
N THR A 608 -81.27 23.01 -1.98
CA THR A 608 -81.92 24.05 -2.82
C THR A 608 -80.99 25.26 -3.03
N PRO A 609 -80.77 25.71 -4.27
CA PRO A 609 -79.93 26.88 -4.53
C PRO A 609 -80.47 28.16 -3.89
N ALA A 610 -79.57 28.95 -3.33
CA ALA A 610 -79.82 30.29 -2.82
C ALA A 610 -79.11 31.33 -3.68
N SER A 611 -79.80 32.43 -3.98
CA SER A 611 -79.21 33.57 -4.69
C SER A 611 -78.44 34.48 -3.72
N ASP A 612 -77.39 35.14 -4.22
CA ASP A 612 -76.64 36.17 -3.50
C ASP A 612 -77.46 37.44 -3.24
N ARG A 613 -78.57 37.62 -3.95
CA ARG A 613 -79.43 38.81 -3.92
C ARG A 613 -80.91 38.47 -4.10
N ARG A 614 -81.80 39.32 -3.57
CA ARG A 614 -83.27 39.18 -3.73
C ARG A 614 -83.78 39.69 -5.09
N PHE A 615 -83.08 40.64 -5.71
CA PHE A 615 -83.39 41.23 -7.02
C PHE A 615 -82.07 41.54 -7.74
N SER A 616 -82.08 41.51 -9.08
CA SER A 616 -80.91 41.88 -9.90
C SER A 616 -81.18 43.18 -10.66
N TYR A 617 -80.26 44.14 -10.57
CA TYR A 617 -80.35 45.44 -11.26
C TYR A 617 -79.34 45.60 -12.40
N ASP A 618 -78.43 44.64 -12.51
CA ASP A 618 -77.32 44.58 -13.46
C ASP A 618 -77.46 43.41 -14.45
N GLY A 619 -78.51 42.60 -14.32
CA GLY A 619 -78.72 41.40 -15.12
C GLY A 619 -77.83 40.22 -14.73
N ALA A 620 -77.24 40.23 -13.52
CA ALA A 620 -76.46 39.13 -12.98
C ALA A 620 -76.96 38.63 -11.61
N VAL A 621 -76.78 37.33 -11.33
CA VAL A 621 -77.10 36.64 -10.07
C VAL A 621 -76.09 35.50 -9.84
N VAL A 622 -75.69 35.24 -8.60
CA VAL A 622 -74.91 34.05 -8.24
C VAL A 622 -75.81 33.09 -7.45
N PHE A 623 -75.89 31.84 -7.91
CA PHE A 623 -76.57 30.77 -7.18
C PHE A 623 -75.55 29.87 -6.49
N SER A 624 -75.79 29.54 -5.21
CA SER A 624 -74.96 28.62 -4.41
C SER A 624 -75.82 27.56 -3.73
N TRP A 625 -75.28 26.36 -3.49
CA TRP A 625 -76.02 25.24 -2.92
C TRP A 625 -75.19 24.36 -1.97
N PRO A 626 -75.82 23.73 -0.96
CA PRO A 626 -75.19 22.66 -0.18
C PRO A 626 -74.83 21.42 -1.03
N ALA A 627 -73.70 20.79 -0.72
CA ALA A 627 -73.17 19.64 -1.44
C ALA A 627 -74.03 18.37 -1.31
N ALA A 628 -74.06 17.56 -2.37
CA ALA A 628 -74.54 16.19 -2.38
C ALA A 628 -73.50 15.20 -1.78
N SER A 629 -73.93 13.98 -1.49
CA SER A 629 -73.09 12.87 -1.03
C SER A 629 -73.27 11.61 -1.88
N SER A 630 -72.22 10.79 -1.99
CA SER A 630 -72.23 9.50 -2.67
C SER A 630 -71.15 8.59 -2.08
N PRO A 631 -71.39 7.26 -1.95
CA PRO A 631 -70.37 6.31 -1.53
C PRO A 631 -69.11 6.32 -2.41
N VAL A 632 -69.27 6.72 -3.68
CA VAL A 632 -68.17 6.80 -4.65
C VAL A 632 -67.66 8.23 -4.91
N GLY A 633 -68.17 9.22 -4.17
CA GLY A 633 -67.87 10.65 -4.35
C GLY A 633 -68.65 11.32 -5.49
N ILE A 634 -68.63 12.66 -5.49
CA ILE A 634 -69.30 13.51 -6.50
C ILE A 634 -68.27 13.99 -7.53
N LEU A 635 -68.58 13.82 -8.81
CA LEU A 635 -67.76 14.25 -9.94
C LEU A 635 -67.96 15.74 -10.24
N ASP A 636 -69.22 16.14 -10.45
CA ASP A 636 -69.62 17.52 -10.75
C ASP A 636 -71.13 17.72 -10.49
N TYR A 637 -71.60 18.95 -10.74
CA TYR A 637 -73.00 19.38 -10.61
C TYR A 637 -73.52 19.91 -11.94
N ASN A 638 -74.80 19.66 -12.23
CA ASN A 638 -75.51 20.26 -13.36
C ASN A 638 -76.49 21.31 -12.86
N LEU A 639 -76.17 22.59 -13.09
CA LEU A 639 -76.98 23.74 -12.73
C LEU A 639 -77.85 24.15 -13.92
N ILE A 640 -79.15 24.30 -13.67
CA ILE A 640 -80.08 24.86 -14.65
C ILE A 640 -80.78 26.11 -14.10
N VAL A 641 -80.98 27.11 -14.96
CA VAL A 641 -81.66 28.37 -14.65
C VAL A 641 -82.65 28.73 -15.75
N GLY A 642 -83.85 29.13 -15.33
CA GLY A 642 -84.93 29.49 -16.25
C GLY A 642 -85.85 30.59 -15.75
N SER A 643 -86.64 31.14 -16.68
CA SER A 643 -87.63 32.20 -16.42
C SER A 643 -88.94 31.68 -15.81
N THR A 644 -89.08 30.36 -15.69
CA THR A 644 -90.15 29.67 -14.96
C THR A 644 -89.54 28.72 -13.93
N PRO A 645 -90.25 28.39 -12.82
CA PRO A 645 -89.77 27.43 -11.84
C PRO A 645 -89.42 26.08 -12.49
N GLY A 646 -88.14 25.68 -12.41
CA GLY A 646 -87.63 24.42 -12.98
C GLY A 646 -87.25 24.46 -14.47
N GLY A 647 -87.44 25.60 -15.15
CA GLY A 647 -86.99 25.81 -16.53
C GLY A 647 -85.47 25.93 -16.66
N ASN A 648 -84.97 25.78 -17.89
CA ASN A 648 -83.56 25.88 -18.25
C ASN A 648 -83.31 26.83 -19.46
N ASP A 649 -84.25 27.72 -19.77
CA ASP A 649 -84.21 28.62 -20.93
C ASP A 649 -83.12 29.70 -20.85
N LYS A 650 -82.37 29.79 -19.74
CA LYS A 650 -81.22 30.70 -19.60
C LYS A 650 -79.88 30.01 -19.44
N LEU A 651 -79.83 28.91 -18.70
CA LEU A 651 -78.58 28.23 -18.41
C LEU A 651 -78.81 26.75 -18.18
N ASP A 652 -77.94 25.92 -18.75
CA ASP A 652 -77.83 24.50 -18.47
C ASP A 652 -76.35 24.11 -18.61
N ILE A 653 -75.64 24.01 -17.48
CA ILE A 653 -74.18 23.82 -17.47
C ILE A 653 -73.76 22.77 -16.44
N GLY A 654 -72.59 22.17 -16.67
CA GLY A 654 -71.85 21.40 -15.67
C GLY A 654 -70.84 22.28 -14.93
N THR A 655 -70.68 22.09 -13.62
CA THR A 655 -69.67 22.77 -12.81
C THR A 655 -69.18 21.90 -11.65
N ALA A 656 -67.89 21.98 -11.33
CA ALA A 656 -67.30 21.30 -10.17
C ALA A 656 -67.41 22.13 -8.87
N THR A 657 -67.89 23.38 -8.95
CA THR A 657 -68.03 24.29 -7.80
C THR A 657 -69.44 24.25 -7.22
N LEU A 658 -69.58 24.64 -5.95
CA LEU A 658 -70.87 24.73 -5.23
C LEU A 658 -71.60 26.08 -5.45
N ALA A 659 -71.12 26.89 -6.38
CA ALA A 659 -71.73 28.15 -6.77
C ALA A 659 -71.39 28.50 -8.22
N SER A 660 -72.32 29.18 -8.91
CA SER A 660 -72.10 29.68 -10.28
C SER A 660 -72.82 31.01 -10.51
N ALA A 661 -72.16 31.92 -11.24
CA ALA A 661 -72.73 33.18 -11.69
C ALA A 661 -73.54 32.99 -12.98
N VAL A 662 -74.63 33.75 -13.11
CA VAL A 662 -75.49 33.80 -14.29
C VAL A 662 -75.65 35.26 -14.67
N THR A 663 -75.36 35.59 -15.93
CA THR A 663 -75.34 36.96 -16.46
C THR A 663 -76.29 37.13 -17.64
N ALA A 664 -76.43 38.35 -18.16
CA ALA A 664 -77.28 38.68 -19.31
C ALA A 664 -78.78 38.35 -19.10
N LEU A 665 -79.24 38.44 -17.85
CA LEU A 665 -80.63 38.26 -17.50
C LEU A 665 -81.47 39.46 -17.96
N SER A 666 -82.59 39.21 -18.63
CA SER A 666 -83.45 40.27 -19.18
C SER A 666 -84.25 40.99 -18.10
N SER A 667 -84.30 42.33 -18.18
CA SER A 667 -85.17 43.17 -17.33
C SER A 667 -86.65 42.78 -17.49
N GLY A 668 -87.42 42.84 -16.41
CA GLY A 668 -88.84 42.49 -16.36
C GLY A 668 -89.13 41.00 -16.13
N GLN A 669 -88.10 40.14 -16.10
CA GLN A 669 -88.26 38.69 -15.88
C GLN A 669 -87.85 38.27 -14.46
N THR A 670 -88.36 37.13 -14.00
CA THR A 670 -87.95 36.48 -12.74
C THR A 670 -87.28 35.15 -13.05
N TYR A 671 -86.13 34.88 -12.45
CA TYR A 671 -85.33 33.68 -12.71
C TYR A 671 -85.24 32.74 -11.51
N TYR A 672 -85.25 31.44 -11.79
CA TYR A 672 -85.24 30.36 -10.81
C TYR A 672 -84.12 29.37 -11.15
N ALA A 673 -83.49 28.77 -10.14
CA ALA A 673 -82.42 27.80 -10.31
C ALA A 673 -82.73 26.47 -9.61
N ARG A 674 -82.24 25.36 -10.17
CA ARG A 674 -82.12 24.06 -9.49
C ARG A 674 -80.88 23.32 -9.98
N VAL A 675 -80.38 22.38 -9.19
CA VAL A 675 -79.10 21.70 -9.45
C VAL A 675 -79.18 20.22 -9.10
N ARG A 676 -78.47 19.36 -9.83
CA ARG A 676 -78.28 17.94 -9.48
C ARG A 676 -76.80 17.57 -9.47
N ALA A 677 -76.43 16.53 -8.74
CA ALA A 677 -75.07 16.02 -8.70
C ALA A 677 -74.89 14.84 -9.65
N ARG A 678 -73.66 14.61 -10.10
CA ARG A 678 -73.24 13.39 -10.80
C ARG A 678 -72.18 12.70 -9.97
N SER A 679 -72.36 11.41 -9.68
CA SER A 679 -71.35 10.63 -8.94
C SER A 679 -70.13 10.34 -9.80
N ASN A 680 -69.03 9.90 -9.19
CA ASN A 680 -67.86 9.39 -9.91
C ASN A 680 -68.19 8.13 -10.75
N ALA A 681 -69.30 7.44 -10.49
CA ALA A 681 -69.82 6.36 -11.33
C ALA A 681 -70.63 6.85 -12.55
N GLY A 682 -70.77 8.17 -12.74
CA GLY A 682 -71.51 8.78 -13.85
C GLY A 682 -73.03 8.83 -13.67
N VAL A 683 -73.55 8.44 -12.50
CA VAL A 683 -74.98 8.42 -12.19
C VAL A 683 -75.43 9.79 -11.68
N TYR A 684 -76.51 10.33 -12.24
CA TYR A 684 -77.10 11.60 -11.79
C TYR A 684 -78.04 11.40 -10.59
N SER A 685 -77.99 12.32 -9.63
CA SER A 685 -79.01 12.44 -8.59
C SER A 685 -80.31 13.00 -9.16
N GLU A 686 -81.37 12.95 -8.35
CA GLU A 686 -82.51 13.85 -8.53
C GLU A 686 -82.06 15.32 -8.47
N PHE A 687 -82.83 16.21 -9.09
CA PHE A 687 -82.64 17.65 -8.92
C PHE A 687 -83.01 18.10 -7.50
N SER A 688 -82.31 19.12 -7.02
CA SER A 688 -82.67 19.89 -5.82
C SER A 688 -84.08 20.49 -5.95
N GLY A 689 -84.58 21.04 -4.83
CA GLY A 689 -85.69 22.00 -4.88
C GLY A 689 -85.36 23.21 -5.76
N VAL A 690 -86.40 23.92 -6.21
CA VAL A 690 -86.26 25.17 -6.98
C VAL A 690 -85.99 26.34 -6.04
N SER A 691 -85.06 27.22 -6.39
CA SER A 691 -84.75 28.44 -5.64
C SER A 691 -85.94 29.38 -5.53
N ALA A 692 -85.86 30.36 -4.62
CA ALA A 692 -86.70 31.56 -4.72
C ALA A 692 -86.47 32.26 -6.07
N GLY A 693 -87.51 32.89 -6.60
CA GLY A 693 -87.42 33.65 -7.85
C GLY A 693 -86.68 34.97 -7.63
N VAL A 694 -85.73 35.28 -8.52
CA VAL A 694 -84.97 36.53 -8.49
C VAL A 694 -85.45 37.44 -9.63
N PRO A 695 -86.19 38.52 -9.33
CA PRO A 695 -86.67 39.45 -10.35
C PRO A 695 -85.54 40.35 -10.83
N VAL A 696 -85.53 40.65 -12.12
CA VAL A 696 -84.53 41.48 -12.76
C VAL A 696 -85.15 42.81 -13.17
N PHE A 697 -84.59 43.91 -12.66
CA PHE A 697 -85.03 45.27 -12.95
C PHE A 697 -83.84 46.13 -13.34
N ILE A 698 -83.59 46.22 -14.64
CA ILE A 698 -82.57 47.09 -15.22
C ILE A 698 -83.28 48.38 -15.68
N PRO A 699 -83.01 49.56 -15.09
CA PRO A 699 -83.56 50.83 -15.57
C PRO A 699 -83.14 51.06 -17.03
N SER A 700 -84.08 51.33 -17.93
CA SER A 700 -83.80 51.55 -19.35
C SER A 700 -82.84 52.75 -19.55
N GLN A 701 -81.60 52.49 -19.99
CA GLN A 701 -80.50 53.45 -20.06
C GLN A 701 -80.46 54.36 -21.31
N SER A 702 -81.57 54.61 -22.02
CA SER A 702 -81.52 55.38 -23.29
C SER A 702 -81.99 56.84 -23.21
N ALA A 703 -82.66 57.30 -22.15
CA ALA A 703 -83.04 58.70 -22.00
C ALA A 703 -82.25 59.37 -20.86
N ALA A 704 -81.64 60.53 -21.13
CA ALA A 704 -80.86 61.27 -20.14
C ALA A 704 -81.73 61.62 -18.92
N ILE A 705 -81.24 61.30 -17.71
CA ILE A 705 -81.89 61.66 -16.46
C ILE A 705 -81.73 63.18 -16.24
N PRO A 706 -82.80 63.99 -16.35
CA PRO A 706 -82.67 65.45 -16.27
C PRO A 706 -82.47 65.95 -14.84
N LYS A 707 -82.85 65.15 -13.83
CA LYS A 707 -82.71 65.45 -12.41
C LYS A 707 -82.31 64.19 -11.65
N PRO A 708 -81.38 64.26 -10.70
CA PRO A 708 -80.96 63.09 -9.96
C PRO A 708 -82.12 62.55 -9.15
N TYR A 709 -82.20 61.23 -9.08
CA TYR A 709 -83.18 60.50 -8.27
C TYR A 709 -82.45 59.44 -7.45
N ASN A 710 -83.15 58.85 -6.50
CA ASN A 710 -82.65 57.68 -5.81
C ASN A 710 -83.71 56.57 -5.75
N TRP A 711 -83.27 55.32 -5.77
CA TRP A 711 -84.13 54.15 -5.66
C TRP A 711 -83.41 53.02 -4.90
N PRO A 712 -84.05 52.35 -3.95
CA PRO A 712 -85.39 52.65 -3.41
C PRO A 712 -85.43 53.99 -2.64
N ASN A 713 -86.62 54.60 -2.56
CA ASN A 713 -86.89 55.79 -1.74
C ASN A 713 -88.37 55.78 -1.27
N PRO A 714 -88.66 55.61 0.04
CA PRO A 714 -87.70 55.39 1.12
C PRO A 714 -86.90 54.07 0.95
N PHE A 715 -85.70 53.98 1.50
CA PHE A 715 -84.92 52.74 1.53
C PHE A 715 -84.67 52.22 2.95
N ASP A 716 -84.60 50.90 3.08
CA ASP A 716 -84.15 50.20 4.27
C ASP A 716 -82.73 49.64 4.02
N PRO A 717 -81.70 50.16 4.69
CA PRO A 717 -80.34 49.69 4.50
C PRO A 717 -80.07 48.27 5.08
N ALA A 718 -81.04 47.60 5.69
CA ALA A 718 -81.02 46.16 5.95
C ALA A 718 -81.39 45.32 4.70
N GLN A 719 -82.18 45.88 3.77
CA GLN A 719 -82.53 45.24 2.50
C GLN A 719 -81.55 45.57 1.35
N GLY A 720 -80.75 46.63 1.51
CA GLY A 720 -79.71 47.00 0.55
C GLY A 720 -79.50 48.52 0.45
N PRO A 721 -78.47 48.98 -0.29
CA PRO A 721 -78.21 50.40 -0.46
C PRO A 721 -79.29 51.08 -1.34
N THR A 722 -79.46 52.40 -1.16
CA THR A 722 -80.16 53.23 -2.15
C THR A 722 -79.20 53.57 -3.29
N GLN A 723 -79.69 53.47 -4.51
CA GLN A 723 -78.97 53.76 -5.73
C GLN A 723 -79.29 55.19 -6.16
N ILE A 724 -78.28 56.03 -6.35
CA ILE A 724 -78.45 57.44 -6.73
C ILE A 724 -78.13 57.57 -8.22
N GLY A 725 -79.19 57.76 -9.01
CA GLY A 725 -79.11 57.95 -10.45
C GLY A 725 -78.69 59.37 -10.82
N VAL A 726 -77.64 59.51 -11.62
CA VAL A 726 -77.11 60.77 -12.14
C VAL A 726 -76.87 60.65 -13.65
N TYR A 727 -76.99 61.75 -14.39
CA TYR A 727 -76.54 61.80 -15.78
C TYR A 727 -75.17 62.47 -15.86
N LEU A 728 -74.23 61.82 -16.56
CA LEU A 728 -72.90 62.34 -16.89
C LEU A 728 -72.79 62.54 -18.41
N ASN A 729 -72.48 63.77 -18.83
CA ASN A 729 -72.18 64.08 -20.24
C ASN A 729 -70.79 63.60 -20.67
N GLU A 730 -69.85 63.47 -19.72
CA GLU A 730 -68.51 62.94 -19.92
C GLU A 730 -68.03 62.24 -18.63
N PRO A 731 -66.96 61.43 -18.66
CA PRO A 731 -66.41 60.78 -17.46
C PRO A 731 -66.09 61.80 -16.35
N ALA A 732 -66.50 61.52 -15.12
CA ALA A 732 -66.41 62.49 -14.03
C ALA A 732 -66.15 61.82 -12.67
N THR A 733 -65.57 62.58 -11.74
CA THR A 733 -65.60 62.18 -10.33
C THR A 733 -66.90 62.64 -9.70
N VAL A 734 -67.75 61.72 -9.28
CA VAL A 734 -68.99 62.00 -8.57
C VAL A 734 -68.73 61.98 -7.07
N VAL A 735 -69.03 63.10 -6.41
CA VAL A 735 -68.91 63.25 -4.96
C VAL A 735 -70.29 63.44 -4.35
N LEU A 736 -70.73 62.47 -3.56
CA LEU A 736 -71.96 62.55 -2.78
C LEU A 736 -71.63 63.03 -1.36
N ARG A 737 -72.29 64.10 -0.92
CA ARG A 737 -72.26 64.53 0.48
C ARG A 737 -73.66 64.43 1.06
N VAL A 738 -73.84 63.51 2.00
CA VAL A 738 -75.10 63.26 2.69
C VAL A 738 -75.15 64.14 3.94
N TYR A 739 -76.26 64.85 4.13
CA TYR A 739 -76.49 65.73 5.26
C TYR A 739 -77.80 65.38 5.97
N THR A 740 -77.87 65.62 7.27
CA THR A 740 -79.15 65.68 8.00
C THR A 740 -79.97 66.90 7.54
N LEU A 741 -81.27 66.94 7.82
CA LEU A 741 -82.11 68.11 7.52
C LEU A 741 -81.64 69.40 8.22
N THR A 742 -80.88 69.27 9.32
CA THR A 742 -80.30 70.40 10.05
C THR A 742 -78.97 70.89 9.47
N GLY A 743 -78.43 70.21 8.45
CA GLY A 743 -77.21 70.61 7.74
C GLY A 743 -75.92 69.95 8.24
N ALA A 744 -75.97 69.06 9.24
CA ALA A 744 -74.80 68.29 9.67
C ALA A 744 -74.39 67.25 8.61
N LEU A 745 -73.10 67.18 8.26
CA LEU A 745 -72.55 66.20 7.32
C LEU A 745 -72.55 64.81 7.95
N VAL A 746 -73.10 63.84 7.21
CA VAL A 746 -73.28 62.45 7.62
C VAL A 746 -72.25 61.55 6.95
N ARG A 747 -72.07 61.71 5.63
CA ARG A 747 -71.12 60.92 4.85
C ARG A 747 -70.67 61.65 3.60
N GLU A 748 -69.42 61.43 3.20
CA GLU A 748 -68.90 61.77 1.88
C GLU A 748 -68.51 60.48 1.12
N ILE A 749 -68.94 60.35 -0.12
CA ILE A 749 -68.59 59.25 -1.03
C ILE A 749 -68.01 59.89 -2.28
N SER A 750 -66.77 59.55 -2.66
CA SER A 750 -66.14 60.02 -3.88
C SER A 750 -65.81 58.83 -4.78
N GLN A 751 -66.35 58.84 -6.00
CA GLN A 751 -66.17 57.75 -6.96
C GLN A 751 -65.85 58.33 -8.34
N TYR A 752 -64.78 57.85 -8.97
CA TYR A 752 -64.52 58.11 -10.39
C TYR A 752 -65.45 57.22 -11.22
N VAL A 753 -66.19 57.83 -12.14
CA VAL A 753 -67.11 57.14 -13.05
C VAL A 753 -66.63 57.34 -14.47
N GLY A 754 -66.10 56.27 -15.07
CA GLY A 754 -65.53 56.28 -16.42
C GLY A 754 -66.55 56.25 -17.56
N GLY A 755 -67.82 55.94 -17.26
CA GLY A 755 -68.89 55.85 -18.25
C GLY A 755 -69.66 57.17 -18.43
N THR A 756 -70.15 57.43 -19.65
CA THR A 756 -71.07 58.53 -19.96
C THR A 756 -72.53 58.06 -19.92
N GLY A 757 -73.48 58.99 -19.92
CA GLY A 757 -74.91 58.68 -19.85
C GLY A 757 -75.44 58.55 -18.42
N ASN A 758 -76.50 57.75 -18.24
CA ASN A 758 -77.09 57.49 -16.93
C ASN A 758 -76.18 56.59 -16.10
N GLN A 759 -75.72 57.10 -14.96
CA GLN A 759 -74.80 56.43 -14.03
C GLN A 759 -75.44 56.33 -12.65
N VAL A 760 -74.92 55.41 -11.83
CA VAL A 760 -75.46 55.14 -10.51
C VAL A 760 -74.33 55.09 -9.48
N VAL A 761 -74.54 55.76 -8.34
CA VAL A 761 -73.67 55.69 -7.16
C VAL A 761 -74.50 55.27 -5.96
N ALA A 762 -74.03 54.30 -5.19
CA ALA A 762 -74.79 53.74 -4.07
C ALA A 762 -74.50 54.44 -2.73
N TRP A 763 -75.52 54.60 -1.88
CA TRP A 763 -75.36 54.88 -0.46
C TRP A 763 -76.03 53.79 0.38
N ASP A 764 -75.26 53.18 1.28
CA ASP A 764 -75.62 52.05 2.14
C ASP A 764 -76.37 52.45 3.43
N GLY A 765 -76.66 53.74 3.64
CA GLY A 765 -77.29 54.22 4.87
C GLY A 765 -76.34 54.32 6.09
N ASN A 766 -75.03 54.24 5.89
CA ASN A 766 -74.04 54.44 6.96
C ASN A 766 -73.43 55.84 6.91
N ASN A 767 -72.96 56.35 8.06
CA ASN A 767 -72.16 57.57 8.17
C ASN A 767 -70.67 57.31 7.83
N SER A 768 -69.83 58.34 7.87
CA SER A 768 -68.37 58.21 7.62
C SER A 768 -67.64 57.27 8.60
N ALA A 769 -68.21 56.97 9.78
CA ALA A 769 -67.67 56.00 10.73
C ALA A 769 -68.17 54.56 10.48
N GLY A 770 -68.90 54.32 9.38
CA GLY A 770 -69.46 53.02 9.04
C GLY A 770 -70.69 52.61 9.86
N SER A 771 -71.21 53.49 10.71
CA SER A 771 -72.39 53.22 11.55
C SER A 771 -73.68 53.60 10.83
N ARG A 772 -74.73 52.77 10.97
CA ARG A 772 -76.07 53.05 10.42
C ARG A 772 -76.62 54.37 10.96
N VAL A 773 -77.17 55.18 10.07
CA VAL A 773 -77.77 56.47 10.45
C VAL A 773 -79.23 56.28 10.83
N PRO A 774 -79.78 57.08 11.77
CA PRO A 774 -81.18 56.94 12.21
C PRO A 774 -82.19 57.08 11.06
N PRO A 775 -83.41 56.52 11.17
CA PRO A 775 -84.48 56.74 10.21
C PRO A 775 -84.82 58.21 10.11
N GLY A 776 -85.09 58.69 8.91
CA GLY A 776 -85.41 60.09 8.67
C GLY A 776 -85.10 60.57 7.27
N GLY A 777 -85.33 61.86 7.06
CA GLY A 777 -84.99 62.55 5.83
C GLY A 777 -83.53 63.00 5.81
N TYR A 778 -82.86 62.83 4.67
CA TYR A 778 -81.49 63.25 4.40
C TYR A 778 -81.43 64.05 3.10
N ILE A 779 -80.49 64.98 3.01
CA ILE A 779 -80.21 65.75 1.79
C ILE A 779 -78.88 65.27 1.24
N ILE A 780 -78.85 64.83 -0.01
CA ILE A 780 -77.60 64.50 -0.70
C ILE A 780 -77.26 65.65 -1.65
N LYS A 781 -76.10 66.28 -1.42
CA LYS A 781 -75.46 67.18 -2.38
C LYS A 781 -74.56 66.34 -3.28
N ILE A 782 -74.85 66.34 -4.57
CA ILE A 782 -74.08 65.66 -5.60
C ILE A 782 -73.19 66.71 -6.26
N GLU A 783 -71.89 66.49 -6.29
CA GLU A 783 -70.92 67.31 -7.01
C GLU A 783 -70.26 66.45 -8.08
N LYS A 784 -70.50 66.78 -9.35
CA LYS A 784 -69.90 66.11 -10.51
C LYS A 784 -68.70 66.94 -10.93
N ARG A 785 -67.50 66.41 -10.74
CA ARG A 785 -66.23 67.07 -11.09
C ARG A 785 -65.76 66.52 -12.43
N TYR A 786 -65.95 67.33 -13.47
CA TYR A 786 -65.42 67.10 -14.81
C TYR A 786 -64.00 67.68 -14.91
N SER A 787 -63.33 67.47 -16.04
CA SER A 787 -61.93 67.91 -16.25
C SER A 787 -61.76 69.44 -16.20
N GLY A 788 -62.78 70.21 -16.58
CA GLY A 788 -62.74 71.68 -16.61
C GLY A 788 -63.94 72.38 -15.97
N SER A 789 -64.90 71.65 -15.39
CA SER A 789 -66.09 72.24 -14.76
C SER A 789 -66.60 71.39 -13.59
N THR A 790 -67.44 71.99 -12.74
CA THR A 790 -68.12 71.29 -11.65
C THR A 790 -69.60 71.60 -11.66
N GLU A 791 -70.44 70.56 -11.72
CA GLU A 791 -71.90 70.68 -11.63
C GLU A 791 -72.37 70.21 -10.25
N VAL A 792 -73.27 70.96 -9.62
CA VAL A 792 -73.81 70.62 -8.30
C VAL A 792 -75.32 70.45 -8.37
N GLN A 793 -75.81 69.32 -7.86
CA GLN A 793 -77.23 69.01 -7.75
C GLN A 793 -77.56 68.56 -6.32
N LYS A 794 -78.84 68.56 -5.97
CA LYS A 794 -79.31 68.11 -4.64
C LYS A 794 -80.55 67.24 -4.79
N LEU A 795 -80.67 66.22 -3.94
CA LEU A 795 -81.88 65.41 -3.81
C LEU A 795 -82.16 65.08 -2.34
N LYS A 796 -83.40 64.70 -2.05
CA LYS A 796 -83.84 64.27 -0.72
C LYS A 796 -84.04 62.75 -0.71
N VAL A 797 -83.51 62.10 0.32
CA VAL A 797 -83.63 60.66 0.54
C VAL A 797 -84.35 60.41 1.86
N ALA A 798 -85.31 59.50 1.87
CA ALA A 798 -85.90 58.96 3.09
C ALA A 798 -85.26 57.61 3.41
N LEU A 799 -84.76 57.46 4.64
CA LEU A 799 -84.25 56.20 5.17
C LEU A 799 -85.21 55.70 6.25
N LEU A 800 -85.58 54.42 6.17
CA LEU A 800 -86.43 53.73 7.15
C LEU A 800 -85.69 52.48 7.69
N TYR A 801 -86.25 51.87 8.72
CA TYR A 801 -85.89 50.51 9.17
C TYR A 801 -87.11 49.59 9.08
#